data_AF-A0AAN6VWV4-F1
#
_entry.id   AF-A0AAN6VWV4-F1
#
_cell.length_a   1.000
_cell.length_b   1.000
_cell.length_c   1.000
_cell.angle_alpha   90.00
_cell.angle_beta   90.00
_cell.angle_gamma   90.00
#
_symmetry.space_group_name_H-M   'P 1'
#
loop_
_entity.id
_entity.type
_entity.pdbx_description
1 polymer ?
#
loop_
_entity_poly.entity_id
_entity_poly.type
_entity_poly.pdbx_seq_one_letter_code
_entity_poly.pdbx_strand_id
1 'polypeptide(L)'
;MAARQQLTPVLRRLRLARTCTNLSRQAALQQSLSRPARCFSISGSQCFQTTPVVTANANAKFTSEAYPDIQRDSRFAQLTGDHVAYFRGLLGSESAVIDGVTNSDAADDIEPFNSDWMRKYRGHCKLVLKPGSTDDVSKILKYCNDNMLAVVPQGGNTGLVGGSVPVFDEIVINMSRMNQILEFDDVSGTLVAEAGCILEVADQFLAGKGYIFPLDLGAKGSCQIGGNVSTNAGGLRLLRYGSLHGTVLGIEAVLADGTVVDDLCKLRKNNTGYDLKQLFIGAEGTIGIITKVSIQCPQRSPAQNVAFFGLESFDQVQLAFREAKGQLSEILSAFELMDEGSQALVRQVTNNKKPLEGQYPFYCLIETSGSNADHDGEKLQAFLEDVMEKGIVVDGTLAQDETQIKALWAWREGITEALSHLGGTYKYDVSIPLKELYQLVEDTRARVDAAGLLGDTEEFPVRAVVGYGHMGDANLHLNVSTRRFDERVEKVLEPFVYEWIAKRQGSISAEHGLGVMKKKFIGYSRNPTMVGLMKNIKTTFDPCDNQRPFCKKCVDGGRQCAGYERETVFIIGTIEDQGRCSSHPPRVVKPKKGQRVSKGDEEGIFELAPTEPLRPAWDDLISASCRGRNYRLQTAALHTNLQTVTRGATGDGGDEVVGGNPVFVSLPPYAPLNVDVQPSLGEHDFQLASQCLVHLATPDDEQGVGTQTTTDNICLFLYEHNTASSFTNQPHWKDPSVQTNNVRRLGPDHFRAFPAHHFFVRVYRPNAIMTSLLNRTPTFLAEPQWLSTPFESHPKSALDRLFDLLARLPSLLARADRILAQEHTFTRRLMAQDLLLNCLDLETDMNRWYASLSQQQQQQQQQQPPFWLSNNPLGPDGLTTTLPFPTATTITPLLSFRDNPTALALAYYWTSLVPFYPTIWHLYFAAVLDPIVVANRGIVGGGH
;
A
#
# COMPACT_ATOMS: atom_id res chain seq x y z
N MET A 1 -41.96 38.22 -47.61
CA MET A 1 -42.86 37.05 -47.68
C MET A 1 -43.19 36.70 -46.23
N ALA A 2 -44.41 36.97 -45.76
CA ALA A 2 -45.51 35.98 -45.69
C ALA A 2 -45.13 34.79 -44.78
N ALA A 3 -45.44 34.81 -43.47
CA ALA A 3 -46.74 34.50 -42.81
C ALA A 3 -46.80 33.01 -42.39
N ARG A 4 -47.29 32.56 -41.22
CA ARG A 4 -47.94 33.16 -40.00
C ARG A 4 -47.57 32.26 -38.79
N GLN A 5 -47.36 32.76 -37.56
CA GLN A 5 -48.32 32.88 -36.42
C GLN A 5 -49.07 31.57 -36.06
N GLN A 6 -49.33 31.19 -34.79
CA GLN A 6 -49.40 31.95 -33.51
C GLN A 6 -49.33 30.95 -32.31
N LEU A 7 -48.74 31.27 -31.14
CA LEU A 7 -49.42 31.67 -29.87
C LEU A 7 -48.40 31.86 -28.71
N THR A 8 -48.84 32.45 -27.59
CA THR A 8 -48.07 32.92 -26.40
C THR A 8 -49.01 33.04 -25.18
N PRO A 9 -48.57 33.35 -23.92
CA PRO A 9 -47.22 33.34 -23.28
C PRO A 9 -47.21 32.58 -21.92
N VAL A 10 -46.13 32.67 -21.11
CA VAL A 10 -46.18 32.95 -19.65
C VAL A 10 -44.80 33.39 -19.11
N LEU A 11 -44.81 34.19 -18.02
CA LEU A 11 -43.71 34.65 -17.14
C LEU A 11 -42.50 35.46 -17.69
N ARG A 12 -42.38 36.67 -17.12
CA ARG A 12 -41.13 37.45 -16.90
C ARG A 12 -40.56 37.02 -15.52
N ARG A 13 -39.34 37.33 -15.06
CA ARG A 13 -38.44 38.48 -15.34
C ARG A 13 -36.97 38.10 -15.10
N LEU A 14 -36.06 38.63 -15.91
CA LEU A 14 -34.71 39.04 -15.48
C LEU A 14 -34.46 40.48 -15.97
N ARG A 15 -33.66 41.25 -15.23
CA ARG A 15 -33.34 42.66 -15.53
C ARG A 15 -31.88 42.81 -15.92
N LEU A 16 -31.62 42.95 -17.22
CA LEU A 16 -30.33 43.46 -17.71
C LEU A 16 -30.35 45.00 -17.74
N ALA A 17 -29.32 45.62 -17.16
CA ALA A 17 -29.07 47.05 -17.25
C ALA A 17 -27.77 47.29 -18.03
N ARG A 18 -27.88 47.66 -19.31
CA ARG A 18 -26.73 48.14 -20.09
C ARG A 18 -26.49 49.63 -19.82
N THR A 19 -25.23 50.01 -19.64
CA THR A 19 -24.72 51.30 -20.12
C THR A 19 -23.26 51.10 -20.53
N CYS A 20 -22.88 51.65 -21.67
CA CYS A 20 -21.50 51.64 -22.15
C CYS A 20 -20.89 53.03 -21.98
N THR A 21 -19.59 53.10 -21.72
CA THR A 21 -18.76 54.24 -22.16
C THR A 21 -17.33 53.79 -22.34
N ASN A 22 -16.81 53.91 -23.57
CA ASN A 22 -15.38 53.75 -23.83
C ASN A 22 -14.65 55.01 -23.37
N LEU A 23 -13.46 54.85 -22.78
CA LEU A 23 -12.43 55.88 -22.81
C LEU A 23 -11.05 55.21 -22.85
N SER A 24 -10.25 55.62 -23.82
CA SER A 24 -8.90 55.09 -24.06
C SER A 24 -7.83 55.95 -23.39
N ARG A 25 -6.69 55.34 -23.05
CA ARG A 25 -5.38 56.01 -23.13
C ARG A 25 -4.22 55.04 -23.13
N GLN A 26 -3.29 55.27 -24.06
CA GLN A 26 -1.93 54.73 -24.01
C GLN A 26 -1.07 55.65 -23.14
N ALA A 27 -0.11 55.09 -22.41
CA ALA A 27 1.13 55.76 -22.04
C ALA A 27 2.21 54.70 -21.77
N ALA A 28 3.40 54.90 -22.32
CA ALA A 28 4.59 54.10 -22.01
C ALA A 28 5.70 55.05 -21.53
N LEU A 29 6.56 54.58 -20.63
CA LEU A 29 7.86 55.21 -20.32
C LEU A 29 8.81 54.20 -19.66
N GLN A 30 10.09 54.54 -19.58
CA GLN A 30 11.20 53.57 -19.52
C GLN A 30 11.98 53.60 -18.19
N GLN A 31 12.56 52.44 -17.84
CA GLN A 31 13.88 52.22 -17.22
C GLN A 31 14.40 53.18 -16.13
N SER A 32 14.67 52.66 -14.91
CA SER A 32 15.96 52.89 -14.23
C SER A 32 16.29 51.91 -13.08
N LEU A 33 17.31 51.08 -13.31
CA LEU A 33 18.28 50.45 -12.41
C LEU A 33 18.16 50.54 -10.86
N SER A 34 18.00 49.36 -10.24
CA SER A 34 18.93 48.76 -9.24
C SER A 34 18.85 49.06 -7.72
N ARG A 35 19.26 48.00 -6.98
CA ARG A 35 19.56 47.87 -5.53
C ARG A 35 18.38 47.67 -4.55
N PRO A 36 18.60 46.93 -3.43
CA PRO A 36 17.52 46.16 -2.80
C PRO A 36 16.78 46.91 -1.69
N ALA A 37 15.45 46.90 -1.78
CA ALA A 37 14.58 47.28 -0.67
C ALA A 37 14.32 46.07 0.25
N ARG A 38 14.33 46.28 1.57
CA ARG A 38 13.75 45.32 2.52
C ARG A 38 12.23 45.38 2.37
N CYS A 39 11.58 44.27 2.06
CA CYS A 39 10.12 44.20 2.03
C CYS A 39 9.54 44.33 3.44
N PHE A 40 9.09 45.54 3.80
CA PHE A 40 8.07 45.70 4.82
C PHE A 40 6.74 45.23 4.21
N SER A 41 6.12 44.23 4.83
CA SER A 41 4.81 43.72 4.43
C SER A 41 3.72 44.72 4.78
N ILE A 42 3.28 45.50 3.78
CA ILE A 42 2.07 46.34 3.86
C ILE A 42 1.01 45.76 2.93
N SER A 43 0.40 44.66 3.39
CA SER A 43 -0.84 44.11 2.86
C SER A 43 -1.81 43.99 4.03
N GLY A 44 -2.79 44.90 4.10
CA GLY A 44 -3.72 44.98 5.22
C GLY A 44 -4.74 43.84 5.21
N SER A 45 -4.39 42.68 5.76
CA SER A 45 -5.36 41.67 6.15
C SER A 45 -6.42 42.32 7.04
N GLN A 46 -7.71 42.06 6.77
CA GLN A 46 -8.77 42.45 7.70
C GLN A 46 -8.66 41.57 8.95
N CYS A 47 -7.90 42.06 9.92
CA CYS A 47 -7.77 41.44 11.23
C CYS A 47 -9.15 41.48 11.90
N PHE A 48 -9.84 40.34 11.90
CA PHE A 48 -10.99 40.13 12.75
C PHE A 48 -10.57 40.42 14.19
N GLN A 49 -11.37 41.22 14.88
CA GLN A 49 -10.99 41.77 16.18
C GLN A 49 -10.65 40.64 17.15
N THR A 50 -9.47 40.71 17.74
CA THR A 50 -9.01 39.79 18.79
C THR A 50 -9.80 40.05 20.08
N THR A 51 -11.06 39.61 20.11
CA THR A 51 -11.77 39.36 21.36
C THR A 51 -10.95 38.36 22.18
N PRO A 52 -10.83 38.54 23.50
CA PRO A 52 -10.02 37.66 24.32
C PRO A 52 -10.59 36.25 24.26
N VAL A 53 -9.73 35.27 23.91
CA VAL A 53 -10.08 33.85 23.97
C VAL A 53 -10.57 33.55 25.38
N VAL A 54 -11.80 33.05 25.49
CA VAL A 54 -12.42 32.74 26.79
C VAL A 54 -11.54 31.72 27.51
N THR A 55 -11.05 32.08 28.69
CA THR A 55 -10.06 31.32 29.45
C THR A 55 -10.67 30.10 30.13
N ALA A 56 -10.97 29.06 29.35
CA ALA A 56 -11.30 27.71 29.79
C ALA A 56 -10.84 26.71 28.70
N ASN A 57 -10.07 25.65 28.97
CA ASN A 57 -9.40 25.25 30.21
C ASN A 57 -7.88 25.35 30.05
N ALA A 58 -7.18 25.81 31.09
CA ALA A 58 -5.82 25.34 31.35
C ALA A 58 -5.89 23.93 31.95
N ASN A 59 -4.80 23.16 31.83
CA ASN A 59 -4.66 21.79 32.35
C ASN A 59 -5.62 20.75 31.72
N ALA A 60 -5.41 20.45 30.44
CA ALA A 60 -5.62 19.08 29.99
C ALA A 60 -4.69 18.14 30.81
N LYS A 61 -5.20 16.96 31.20
CA LYS A 61 -4.35 15.91 31.81
C LYS A 61 -3.24 15.50 30.85
N PHE A 62 -2.12 15.01 31.37
CA PHE A 62 -1.12 14.38 30.52
C PHE A 62 -1.71 13.14 29.84
N THR A 63 -1.28 12.81 28.62
CA THR A 63 -1.81 11.65 27.89
C THR A 63 -1.56 10.34 28.64
N SER A 64 -0.45 10.23 29.37
CA SER A 64 -0.15 9.13 30.29
C SER A 64 -1.10 9.01 31.51
N GLU A 65 -1.78 10.10 31.89
CA GLU A 65 -2.79 10.10 32.97
C GLU A 65 -4.21 9.88 32.44
N ALA A 66 -4.48 10.30 31.20
CA ALA A 66 -5.76 10.11 30.52
C ALA A 66 -5.93 8.68 29.99
N TYR A 67 -4.82 8.03 29.60
CA TYR A 67 -4.79 6.69 29.03
C TYR A 67 -3.77 5.80 29.78
N PRO A 68 -4.07 5.39 31.02
CA PRO A 68 -3.11 4.68 31.90
C PRO A 68 -2.70 3.29 31.41
N ASP A 69 -3.41 2.72 30.43
CA ASP A 69 -3.01 1.48 29.76
C ASP A 69 -1.77 1.68 28.86
N ILE A 70 -1.48 2.93 28.45
CA ILE A 70 -0.25 3.28 27.74
C ILE A 70 0.85 3.48 28.80
N GLN A 71 1.88 2.66 28.75
CA GLN A 71 3.00 2.69 29.69
C GLN A 71 4.26 3.24 29.02
N ARG A 72 5.08 3.98 29.77
CA ARG A 72 6.38 4.43 29.26
C ARG A 72 7.30 3.23 29.17
N ASP A 73 7.85 2.97 27.99
CA ASP A 73 8.89 1.96 27.86
C ASP A 73 10.13 2.35 28.70
N SER A 74 10.50 1.45 29.61
CA SER A 74 11.63 1.58 30.53
C SER A 74 13.00 1.51 29.85
N ARG A 75 13.07 1.09 28.58
CA ARG A 75 14.31 0.94 27.82
C ARG A 75 14.84 2.28 27.30
N PHE A 76 13.98 3.26 27.07
CA PHE A 76 14.41 4.61 26.69
C PHE A 76 15.04 5.32 27.89
N ALA A 77 16.22 5.91 27.68
CA ALA A 77 16.92 6.69 28.68
C ALA A 77 16.09 7.92 29.14
N GLN A 78 16.43 8.45 30.31
CA GLN A 78 15.97 9.74 30.78
C GLN A 78 16.89 10.84 30.25
N LEU A 79 16.33 12.02 29.95
CA LEU A 79 17.13 13.17 29.52
C LEU A 79 18.08 13.65 30.62
N THR A 80 19.29 14.03 30.23
CA THR A 80 20.37 14.51 31.11
C THR A 80 20.99 15.79 30.57
N GLY A 81 21.67 16.54 31.44
CA GLY A 81 22.40 17.76 31.04
C GLY A 81 23.49 17.52 29.99
N ASP A 82 24.11 16.33 30.00
CA ASP A 82 25.13 15.95 29.00
C ASP A 82 24.52 15.78 27.61
N HIS A 83 23.30 15.27 27.50
CA HIS A 83 22.57 15.18 26.23
C HIS A 83 22.21 16.58 25.70
N VAL A 84 21.76 17.49 26.57
CA VAL A 84 21.50 18.88 26.19
C VAL A 84 22.80 19.59 25.75
N ALA A 85 23.91 19.36 26.46
CA ALA A 85 25.21 19.92 26.09
C ALA A 85 25.67 19.42 24.70
N TYR A 86 25.45 18.14 24.38
CA TYR A 86 25.69 17.61 23.04
C TYR A 86 24.85 18.32 21.98
N PHE A 87 23.53 18.44 22.16
CA PHE A 87 22.65 19.06 21.16
C PHE A 87 22.89 20.57 21.00
N ARG A 88 23.26 21.29 22.09
CA ARG A 88 23.72 22.69 22.02
C ARG A 88 25.01 22.81 21.20
N GLY A 89 25.97 21.92 21.41
CA GLY A 89 27.23 21.88 20.65
C GLY A 89 27.04 21.50 19.18
N LEU A 90 26.03 20.67 18.87
CA LEU A 90 25.65 20.30 17.50
C LEU A 90 24.96 21.45 16.75
N LEU A 91 23.89 22.01 17.32
CA LEU A 91 23.01 22.96 16.60
C LEU A 91 23.50 24.41 16.62
N GLY A 92 24.50 24.74 17.46
CA GLY A 92 25.28 25.99 17.41
C GLY A 92 24.53 27.31 17.70
N SER A 93 23.21 27.27 17.90
CA SER A 93 22.34 28.43 18.12
C SER A 93 21.42 28.17 19.31
N GLU A 94 21.37 29.08 20.28
CA GLU A 94 20.55 28.91 21.49
C GLU A 94 19.05 28.77 21.17
N SER A 95 18.58 29.51 20.16
CA SER A 95 17.20 29.41 19.64
C SER A 95 16.84 28.08 18.96
N ALA A 96 17.83 27.19 18.76
CA ALA A 96 17.62 25.86 18.20
C ALA A 96 17.41 24.75 19.24
N VAL A 97 17.61 25.05 20.54
CA VAL A 97 17.46 24.09 21.65
C VAL A 97 16.65 24.73 22.78
N ILE A 98 15.37 24.39 22.89
CA ILE A 98 14.56 24.75 24.06
C ILE A 98 14.78 23.66 25.13
N ASP A 99 15.38 24.04 26.25
CA ASP A 99 15.87 23.13 27.28
C ASP A 99 15.15 23.33 28.62
N GLY A 100 14.24 22.40 28.94
CA GLY A 100 13.58 22.24 30.24
C GLY A 100 14.24 21.20 31.15
N VAL A 101 15.45 20.73 30.81
CA VAL A 101 16.22 19.73 31.58
C VAL A 101 17.23 20.41 32.50
N THR A 102 17.92 21.45 32.02
CA THR A 102 18.90 22.23 32.81
C THR A 102 18.43 23.64 33.16
N ASN A 103 17.36 24.13 32.53
CA ASN A 103 16.69 25.38 32.87
C ASN A 103 15.19 25.13 33.16
N SER A 104 14.75 25.32 34.40
CA SER A 104 13.33 25.19 34.78
C SER A 104 12.42 26.19 34.07
N ASP A 105 12.96 27.35 33.73
CA ASP A 105 12.18 28.54 33.36
C ASP A 105 11.73 28.48 31.88
N ALA A 106 12.24 27.52 31.11
CA ALA A 106 11.84 27.22 29.74
C ALA A 106 10.53 26.40 29.64
N ALA A 107 9.86 26.09 30.75
CA ALA A 107 8.64 25.27 30.74
C ALA A 107 7.52 25.88 29.86
N ASP A 108 7.30 27.19 29.95
CA ASP A 108 6.28 27.90 29.16
C ASP A 108 6.62 27.93 27.65
N ASP A 109 7.91 27.93 27.29
CA ASP A 109 8.37 27.84 25.88
C ASP A 109 8.19 26.42 25.30
N ILE A 110 8.10 25.38 26.14
CA ILE A 110 7.97 23.98 25.72
C ILE A 110 6.50 23.53 25.65
N GLU A 111 5.60 24.10 26.46
CA GLU A 111 4.18 23.75 26.49
C GLU A 111 3.48 23.74 25.10
N PRO A 112 3.74 24.69 24.17
CA PRO A 112 3.15 24.66 22.81
C PRO A 112 3.58 23.46 21.95
N PHE A 113 4.67 22.77 22.33
CA PHE A 113 5.17 21.56 21.67
C PHE A 113 4.61 20.28 22.31
N ASN A 114 4.09 20.36 23.55
CA ASN A 114 3.49 19.25 24.28
C ASN A 114 1.98 19.06 24.00
N SER A 115 1.21 20.13 23.79
CA SER A 115 -0.25 20.03 23.53
C SER A 115 -0.57 19.88 22.04
N ASP A 116 -1.52 19.00 21.68
CA ASP A 116 -2.03 18.87 20.32
C ASP A 116 -3.03 19.98 19.94
N TRP A 117 -3.34 20.10 18.64
CA TRP A 117 -4.28 21.10 18.12
C TRP A 117 -5.68 21.01 18.73
N MET A 118 -6.17 19.80 19.03
CA MET A 118 -7.48 19.61 19.66
C MET A 118 -7.47 19.81 21.20
N ARG A 119 -6.30 20.01 21.81
CA ARG A 119 -6.09 20.05 23.28
C ARG A 119 -6.64 18.81 24.00
N LYS A 120 -6.58 17.66 23.33
CA LYS A 120 -6.97 16.32 23.83
C LYS A 120 -5.75 15.50 24.26
N TYR A 121 -4.61 15.71 23.62
CA TYR A 121 -3.34 15.03 23.89
C TYR A 121 -2.30 16.03 24.38
N ARG A 122 -1.55 15.64 25.43
CA ARG A 122 -0.57 16.50 26.10
C ARG A 122 0.59 15.68 26.65
N GLY A 123 1.78 15.87 26.07
CA GLY A 123 3.03 15.28 26.51
C GLY A 123 3.67 15.99 27.71
N HIS A 124 4.82 15.47 28.15
CA HIS A 124 5.70 16.09 29.15
C HIS A 124 7.17 16.08 28.72
N CYS A 125 7.42 16.34 27.43
CA CYS A 125 8.74 16.61 26.88
C CYS A 125 9.43 17.77 27.61
N LYS A 126 10.76 17.69 27.69
CA LYS A 126 11.65 18.68 28.31
C LYS A 126 12.73 19.20 27.36
N LEU A 127 12.73 18.81 26.10
CA LEU A 127 13.76 19.19 25.13
C LEU A 127 13.19 19.28 23.72
N VAL A 128 13.16 20.49 23.16
CA VAL A 128 12.75 20.74 21.77
C VAL A 128 13.99 21.09 20.94
N LEU A 129 14.26 20.30 19.92
CA LEU A 129 15.35 20.49 18.96
C LEU A 129 14.80 21.03 17.65
N LYS A 130 15.40 22.10 17.11
CA LYS A 130 15.03 22.71 15.83
C LYS A 130 16.21 22.61 14.86
N PRO A 131 16.40 21.48 14.15
CA PRO A 131 17.47 21.31 13.15
C PRO A 131 17.38 22.38 12.04
N GLY A 132 18.53 22.78 11.48
CA GLY A 132 18.62 23.70 10.35
C GLY A 132 19.03 23.04 9.05
N SER A 133 19.26 21.73 9.04
CA SER A 133 19.74 20.96 7.90
C SER A 133 19.49 19.45 8.06
N THR A 134 19.57 18.71 6.95
CA THR A 134 19.51 17.23 6.94
C THR A 134 20.63 16.59 7.76
N ASP A 135 21.81 17.22 7.78
CA ASP A 135 22.99 16.80 8.55
C ASP A 135 22.78 16.96 10.06
N ASP A 136 22.06 18.00 10.50
CA ASP A 136 21.60 18.12 11.88
C ASP A 136 20.64 16.98 12.25
N VAL A 137 19.66 16.68 11.39
CA VAL A 137 18.68 15.59 11.63
C VAL A 137 19.39 14.23 11.71
N SER A 138 20.32 13.95 10.80
CA SER A 138 21.18 12.75 10.81
C SER A 138 21.93 12.60 12.12
N LYS A 139 22.60 13.67 12.59
CA LYS A 139 23.36 13.64 13.84
C LYS A 139 22.48 13.57 15.09
N ILE A 140 21.32 14.23 15.10
CA ILE A 140 20.34 14.11 16.18
C ILE A 140 19.82 12.67 16.28
N LEU A 141 19.28 12.12 15.19
CA LEU A 141 18.70 10.77 15.20
C LEU A 141 19.76 9.73 15.56
N LYS A 142 20.97 9.80 14.96
CA LYS A 142 22.07 8.93 15.35
C LYS A 142 22.40 9.01 16.84
N TYR A 143 22.53 10.21 17.40
CA TYR A 143 22.84 10.36 18.82
C TYR A 143 21.71 9.81 19.70
N CYS A 144 20.45 10.08 19.36
CA CYS A 144 19.30 9.53 20.05
C CYS A 144 19.30 7.99 20.01
N ASN A 145 19.59 7.40 18.85
CA ASN A 145 19.68 5.95 18.63
C ASN A 145 20.80 5.30 19.45
N ASP A 146 22.00 5.89 19.41
CA ASP A 146 23.16 5.41 20.18
C ASP A 146 22.93 5.47 21.72
N ASN A 147 22.08 6.40 22.18
CA ASN A 147 21.78 6.66 23.60
C ASN A 147 20.39 6.19 24.08
N MET A 148 19.58 5.54 23.22
CA MET A 148 18.21 5.12 23.55
C MET A 148 17.28 6.29 23.95
N LEU A 149 17.35 7.45 23.30
CA LEU A 149 16.50 8.61 23.60
C LEU A 149 15.34 8.70 22.60
N ALA A 150 14.09 8.57 23.08
CA ALA A 150 12.91 8.61 22.21
C ALA A 150 12.69 10.00 21.58
N VAL A 151 12.16 10.03 20.35
CA VAL A 151 11.87 11.27 19.61
C VAL A 151 10.45 11.28 19.02
N VAL A 152 9.90 12.48 18.85
CA VAL A 152 8.69 12.75 18.06
C VAL A 152 9.01 13.84 17.01
N PRO A 153 8.91 13.56 15.70
CA PRO A 153 9.01 14.58 14.67
C PRO A 153 7.76 15.47 14.64
N GLN A 154 7.95 16.78 14.54
CA GLN A 154 6.86 17.74 14.55
C GLN A 154 7.01 18.79 13.44
N GLY A 155 5.97 18.92 12.62
CA GLY A 155 5.81 20.02 11.68
C GLY A 155 5.10 21.22 12.34
N GLY A 156 4.03 21.71 11.69
CA GLY A 156 3.18 22.79 12.20
C GLY A 156 2.24 22.44 13.37
N ASN A 157 2.33 21.23 13.95
CA ASN A 157 1.46 20.70 15.01
C ASN A 157 -0.06 20.83 14.73
N THR A 158 -0.50 20.55 13.49
CA THR A 158 -1.90 20.63 13.05
C THR A 158 -2.59 19.26 12.93
N GLY A 159 -2.00 18.19 13.49
CA GLY A 159 -2.53 16.83 13.40
C GLY A 159 -3.70 16.56 14.35
N LEU A 160 -4.69 15.77 13.91
CA LEU A 160 -5.95 15.54 14.63
C LEU A 160 -6.06 14.15 15.29
N VAL A 161 -4.94 13.45 15.48
CA VAL A 161 -4.88 12.07 16.03
C VAL A 161 -3.83 11.90 17.14
N GLY A 162 -3.25 13.00 17.63
CA GLY A 162 -2.23 12.99 18.69
C GLY A 162 -0.86 12.44 18.26
N GLY A 163 -0.61 12.24 16.96
CA GLY A 163 0.69 11.77 16.45
C GLY A 163 1.76 12.86 16.36
N SER A 164 1.40 14.15 16.50
CA SER A 164 2.35 15.26 16.39
C SER A 164 2.94 15.74 17.74
N VAL A 165 2.63 15.05 18.85
CA VAL A 165 3.03 15.44 20.21
C VAL A 165 3.55 14.24 21.02
N PRO A 166 4.40 14.48 22.04
CA PRO A 166 4.88 13.44 22.96
C PRO A 166 3.73 12.79 23.75
N VAL A 167 3.90 11.52 24.14
CA VAL A 167 3.02 10.86 25.12
C VAL A 167 3.62 10.95 26.52
N PHE A 168 4.95 10.90 26.60
CA PHE A 168 5.77 10.98 27.80
C PHE A 168 6.79 12.12 27.65
N ASP A 169 8.08 11.80 27.74
CA ASP A 169 9.22 12.71 27.76
C ASP A 169 10.04 12.70 26.45
N GLU A 170 9.45 12.24 25.34
CA GLU A 170 10.12 12.15 24.03
C GLU A 170 10.63 13.52 23.55
N ILE A 171 11.83 13.54 22.95
CA ILE A 171 12.43 14.76 22.39
C ILE A 171 11.62 15.22 21.17
N VAL A 172 11.13 16.45 21.15
CA VAL A 172 10.44 16.99 19.98
C VAL A 172 11.48 17.50 18.98
N ILE A 173 11.51 16.91 17.78
CA ILE A 173 12.31 17.39 16.65
C ILE A 173 11.40 18.23 15.76
N ASN A 174 11.43 19.55 15.94
CA ASN A 174 10.53 20.47 15.26
C ASN A 174 11.19 21.06 13.98
N MET A 175 10.56 20.83 12.83
CA MET A 175 11.16 21.09 11.50
C MET A 175 11.11 22.56 11.06
N SER A 176 10.55 23.48 11.85
CA SER A 176 10.27 24.88 11.44
C SER A 176 11.46 25.73 10.99
N ARG A 177 12.71 25.31 11.27
CA ARG A 177 13.94 25.97 10.78
C ARG A 177 14.39 25.49 9.39
N MET A 178 13.97 24.29 8.95
CA MET A 178 14.19 23.78 7.59
C MET A 178 12.99 24.17 6.71
N ASN A 179 12.90 25.44 6.34
CA ASN A 179 11.72 26.06 5.73
C ASN A 179 11.95 26.68 4.34
N GLN A 180 13.10 26.43 3.72
CA GLN A 180 13.47 27.03 2.44
C GLN A 180 12.78 26.33 1.25
N ILE A 181 12.42 27.13 0.25
CA ILE A 181 12.16 26.65 -1.11
C ILE A 181 13.52 26.60 -1.82
N LEU A 182 13.92 25.41 -2.26
CA LEU A 182 15.26 25.15 -2.78
C LEU A 182 15.35 25.33 -4.29
N GLU A 183 14.32 24.88 -5.02
CA GLU A 183 14.29 24.92 -6.48
C GLU A 183 12.86 24.94 -7.02
N PHE A 184 12.66 25.55 -8.19
CA PHE A 184 11.45 25.37 -8.99
C PHE A 184 11.78 25.42 -10.49
N ASP A 185 11.39 24.36 -11.20
CA ASP A 185 11.46 24.27 -12.66
C ASP A 185 10.11 24.73 -13.25
N ASP A 186 10.13 25.82 -14.02
CA ASP A 186 8.95 26.43 -14.64
C ASP A 186 8.56 25.83 -16.01
N VAL A 187 9.32 24.85 -16.50
CA VAL A 187 8.98 24.01 -17.65
C VAL A 187 8.29 22.73 -17.19
N SER A 188 8.81 22.06 -16.16
CA SER A 188 8.22 20.83 -15.62
C SER A 188 7.09 21.09 -14.60
N GLY A 189 7.11 22.24 -13.92
CA GLY A 189 6.27 22.50 -12.75
C GLY A 189 6.72 21.76 -11.49
N THR A 190 7.99 21.35 -11.39
CA THR A 190 8.52 20.66 -10.20
C THR A 190 9.00 21.67 -9.16
N LEU A 191 8.46 21.58 -7.94
CA LEU A 191 8.95 22.29 -6.76
C LEU A 191 9.83 21.37 -5.93
N VAL A 192 10.96 21.86 -5.43
CA VAL A 192 11.74 21.22 -4.35
C VAL A 192 11.81 22.16 -3.16
N ALA A 193 11.37 21.69 -2.00
CA ALA A 193 11.34 22.47 -0.76
C ALA A 193 11.72 21.62 0.46
N GLU A 194 12.18 22.28 1.52
CA GLU A 194 12.43 21.66 2.81
C GLU A 194 11.12 21.33 3.55
N ALA A 195 11.16 20.29 4.38
CA ALA A 195 10.00 19.70 5.04
C ALA A 195 9.22 20.66 5.97
N GLY A 196 9.89 21.65 6.56
CA GLY A 196 9.29 22.67 7.42
C GLY A 196 8.71 23.88 6.68
N CYS A 197 8.75 23.91 5.34
CA CYS A 197 8.11 24.97 4.56
C CYS A 197 6.57 24.90 4.73
N ILE A 198 5.95 26.05 5.00
CA ILE A 198 4.50 26.17 5.24
C ILE A 198 3.74 26.06 3.90
N LEU A 199 2.61 25.33 3.88
CA LEU A 199 1.82 25.08 2.67
C LEU A 199 1.38 26.39 1.97
N GLU A 200 0.83 27.34 2.72
CA GLU A 200 0.44 28.64 2.19
C GLU A 200 1.62 29.43 1.60
N VAL A 201 2.79 29.39 2.23
CA VAL A 201 4.00 30.07 1.72
C VAL A 201 4.45 29.45 0.39
N ALA A 202 4.35 28.12 0.26
CA ALA A 202 4.64 27.42 -0.98
C ALA A 202 3.61 27.76 -2.08
N ASP A 203 2.30 27.78 -1.78
CA ASP A 203 1.30 28.16 -2.79
C ASP A 203 1.44 29.63 -3.21
N GLN A 204 1.73 30.56 -2.29
CA GLN A 204 1.98 31.98 -2.61
C GLN A 204 3.22 32.16 -3.52
N PHE A 205 4.29 31.39 -3.30
CA PHE A 205 5.46 31.37 -4.19
C PHE A 205 5.11 30.83 -5.59
N LEU A 206 4.29 29.78 -5.67
CA LEU A 206 3.82 29.20 -6.93
C LEU A 206 2.83 30.12 -7.66
N ALA A 207 2.00 30.87 -6.93
CA ALA A 207 1.06 31.85 -7.48
C ALA A 207 1.76 32.92 -8.32
N GLY A 208 2.88 33.45 -7.81
CA GLY A 208 3.74 34.39 -8.53
C GLY A 208 4.42 33.83 -9.79
N LYS A 209 4.26 32.52 -10.06
CA LYS A 209 4.77 31.81 -11.23
C LYS A 209 3.68 31.24 -12.13
N GLY A 210 2.40 31.37 -11.76
CA GLY A 210 1.28 30.77 -12.50
C GLY A 210 1.02 29.29 -12.17
N TYR A 211 1.45 28.81 -11.00
CA TYR A 211 1.25 27.44 -10.52
C TYR A 211 0.47 27.40 -9.20
N ILE A 212 -0.04 26.23 -8.82
CA ILE A 212 -0.62 25.93 -7.50
C ILE A 212 0.14 24.80 -6.83
N PHE A 213 0.09 24.72 -5.50
CA PHE A 213 0.42 23.49 -4.79
C PHE A 213 -0.69 22.44 -5.10
N PRO A 214 -0.38 21.14 -5.30
CA PRO A 214 -1.39 20.11 -5.63
C PRO A 214 -2.37 19.78 -4.48
N LEU A 215 -2.29 20.49 -3.35
CA LEU A 215 -3.01 20.21 -2.12
C LEU A 215 -3.51 21.53 -1.52
N ASP A 216 -4.74 21.54 -1.00
CA ASP A 216 -5.30 22.67 -0.27
C ASP A 216 -6.23 22.18 0.85
N LEU A 217 -6.05 22.70 2.07
CA LEU A 217 -6.72 22.26 3.29
C LEU A 217 -6.76 23.38 4.32
N GLY A 218 -7.76 23.37 5.22
CA GLY A 218 -8.04 24.51 6.11
C GLY A 218 -6.88 24.96 7.02
N ALA A 219 -5.91 24.08 7.31
CA ALA A 219 -4.73 24.40 8.11
C ALA A 219 -3.55 25.02 7.32
N LYS A 220 -3.75 25.44 6.06
CA LYS A 220 -2.71 25.87 5.09
C LYS A 220 -1.70 26.91 5.60
N GLY A 221 -2.13 27.84 6.46
CA GLY A 221 -1.26 28.87 7.06
C GLY A 221 -0.30 28.37 8.15
N SER A 222 -0.47 27.12 8.63
CA SER A 222 0.36 26.54 9.70
C SER A 222 0.94 25.17 9.35
N CYS A 223 0.25 24.35 8.54
CA CYS A 223 0.76 23.03 8.18
C CYS A 223 2.01 23.13 7.28
N GLN A 224 2.90 22.15 7.40
CA GLN A 224 4.20 22.13 6.73
C GLN A 224 4.28 20.95 5.78
N ILE A 225 4.96 21.11 4.64
CA ILE A 225 4.98 20.14 3.52
C ILE A 225 5.37 18.73 3.98
N GLY A 226 6.42 18.59 4.79
CA GLY A 226 6.85 17.30 5.32
C GLY A 226 5.79 16.64 6.21
N GLY A 227 5.06 17.43 7.00
CA GLY A 227 3.91 16.95 7.78
C GLY A 227 2.77 16.46 6.89
N ASN A 228 2.40 17.25 5.88
CA ASN A 228 1.35 16.88 4.91
C ASN A 228 1.69 15.56 4.21
N VAL A 229 2.95 15.38 3.80
CA VAL A 229 3.44 14.14 3.17
C VAL A 229 3.47 12.99 4.18
N SER A 230 3.97 13.20 5.40
CA SER A 230 4.00 12.19 6.46
C SER A 230 2.62 11.68 6.87
N THR A 231 1.55 12.49 6.77
CA THR A 231 0.17 12.02 7.02
C THR A 231 -0.57 11.55 5.77
N ASN A 232 0.03 11.66 4.57
CA ASN A 232 -0.68 11.56 3.29
C ASN A 232 -1.97 12.42 3.28
N ALA A 233 -1.83 13.69 3.69
CA ALA A 233 -2.95 14.63 3.76
C ALA A 233 -3.68 14.74 2.41
N GLY A 234 -5.01 14.77 2.47
CA GLY A 234 -5.88 15.09 1.35
C GLY A 234 -6.48 16.49 1.48
N GLY A 235 -7.78 16.62 1.24
CA GLY A 235 -8.53 17.86 1.34
C GLY A 235 -9.12 18.34 0.03
N LEU A 236 -9.41 19.65 -0.04
CA LEU A 236 -10.46 20.28 -0.85
C LEU A 236 -10.36 20.07 -2.37
N ARG A 237 -9.21 19.61 -2.89
CA ARG A 237 -8.96 19.41 -4.34
C ARG A 237 -8.39 18.03 -4.69
N LEU A 238 -8.42 17.06 -3.77
CA LEU A 238 -7.91 15.70 -4.01
C LEU A 238 -8.61 15.02 -5.20
N LEU A 239 -9.91 15.30 -5.40
CA LEU A 239 -10.70 14.87 -6.57
C LEU A 239 -10.04 15.16 -7.93
N ARG A 240 -9.24 16.23 -8.03
CA ARG A 240 -8.64 16.70 -9.29
C ARG A 240 -7.15 16.43 -9.41
N TYR A 241 -6.40 16.56 -8.32
CA TYR A 241 -4.94 16.44 -8.33
C TYR A 241 -4.42 15.12 -7.72
N GLY A 242 -5.28 14.37 -7.04
CA GLY A 242 -4.98 13.06 -6.44
C GLY A 242 -4.22 13.16 -5.11
N SER A 243 -3.98 11.99 -4.51
CA SER A 243 -3.17 11.86 -3.28
C SER A 243 -1.69 12.22 -3.52
N LEU A 244 -1.02 12.63 -2.45
CA LEU A 244 0.43 12.89 -2.42
C LEU A 244 1.27 11.70 -2.92
N HIS A 245 0.79 10.46 -2.79
CA HIS A 245 1.42 9.27 -3.40
C HIS A 245 1.64 9.40 -4.94
N GLY A 246 0.82 10.20 -5.65
CA GLY A 246 0.90 10.39 -7.10
C GLY A 246 1.49 11.72 -7.57
N THR A 247 1.61 12.72 -6.67
CA THR A 247 2.12 14.07 -6.95
C THR A 247 3.50 14.34 -6.35
N VAL A 248 3.88 13.70 -5.24
CA VAL A 248 5.27 13.67 -4.77
C VAL A 248 6.10 12.86 -5.77
N LEU A 249 7.18 13.47 -6.26
CA LEU A 249 8.10 12.87 -7.23
C LEU A 249 9.28 12.18 -6.52
N GLY A 250 9.73 12.74 -5.40
CA GLY A 250 10.86 12.27 -4.61
C GLY A 250 10.90 12.89 -3.20
N ILE A 251 11.67 12.29 -2.30
CA ILE A 251 11.90 12.79 -0.93
C ILE A 251 13.37 12.65 -0.53
N GLU A 252 13.80 13.49 0.39
CA GLU A 252 14.95 13.22 1.24
C GLU A 252 14.42 12.95 2.65
N ALA A 253 14.91 11.90 3.29
CA ALA A 253 14.50 11.50 4.63
C ALA A 253 15.69 10.96 5.44
N VAL A 254 15.53 10.83 6.76
CA VAL A 254 16.55 10.32 7.67
C VAL A 254 15.95 9.23 8.57
N LEU A 255 16.60 8.07 8.62
CA LEU A 255 16.21 6.90 9.42
C LEU A 255 16.63 7.03 10.89
N ALA A 256 16.16 6.10 11.74
CA ALA A 256 16.43 6.11 13.18
C ALA A 256 17.93 6.15 13.52
N ASP A 257 18.75 5.40 12.80
CA ASP A 257 20.22 5.32 12.97
C ASP A 257 20.98 6.57 12.50
N GLY A 258 20.27 7.53 11.89
CA GLY A 258 20.82 8.72 11.24
C GLY A 258 21.17 8.55 9.76
N THR A 259 20.91 7.39 9.14
CA THR A 259 21.15 7.17 7.71
C THR A 259 20.24 8.06 6.87
N VAL A 260 20.82 8.82 5.94
CA VAL A 260 20.09 9.67 5.00
C VAL A 260 19.67 8.85 3.78
N VAL A 261 18.37 8.85 3.50
CA VAL A 261 17.75 8.33 2.28
C VAL A 261 17.53 9.49 1.33
N ASP A 262 18.34 9.57 0.27
CA ASP A 262 18.15 10.51 -0.84
C ASP A 262 17.51 9.79 -2.04
N ASP A 263 16.21 9.99 -2.19
CA ASP A 263 15.45 9.73 -3.42
C ASP A 263 14.74 11.03 -3.81
N LEU A 264 15.45 12.17 -3.82
CA LEU A 264 14.89 13.50 -4.11
C LEU A 264 14.67 13.72 -5.63
N CYS A 265 14.12 12.69 -6.27
CA CYS A 265 13.82 12.61 -7.69
C CYS A 265 12.90 13.74 -8.17
N LYS A 266 13.26 14.35 -9.31
CA LYS A 266 12.47 15.40 -10.00
C LYS A 266 11.74 14.89 -11.24
N LEU A 267 11.92 13.62 -11.60
CA LEU A 267 11.39 13.05 -12.84
C LEU A 267 9.91 12.65 -12.65
N ARG A 268 9.04 13.02 -13.60
CA ARG A 268 7.62 12.62 -13.58
C ARG A 268 7.40 11.10 -13.59
N LYS A 269 8.40 10.36 -14.09
CA LYS A 269 8.47 8.89 -14.10
C LYS A 269 9.90 8.45 -13.75
N ASN A 270 10.04 7.62 -12.74
CA ASN A 270 11.26 6.83 -12.49
C ASN A 270 10.84 5.40 -12.10
N ASN A 271 11.50 4.40 -12.68
CA ASN A 271 11.13 2.97 -12.54
C ASN A 271 12.38 2.11 -12.25
N THR A 272 13.42 2.68 -11.66
CA THR A 272 14.72 2.02 -11.40
C THR A 272 14.74 1.25 -10.07
N GLY A 273 13.77 0.36 -9.85
CA GLY A 273 13.59 -0.40 -8.61
C GLY A 273 12.28 -0.07 -7.88
N TYR A 274 12.23 -0.37 -6.58
CA TYR A 274 11.06 -0.07 -5.74
C TYR A 274 10.87 1.44 -5.52
N ASP A 275 9.62 1.89 -5.49
CA ASP A 275 9.26 3.28 -5.24
C ASP A 275 9.30 3.59 -3.72
N LEU A 276 10.51 3.62 -3.14
CA LEU A 276 10.72 3.62 -1.69
C LEU A 276 10.13 4.83 -0.98
N LYS A 277 10.02 6.00 -1.64
CA LYS A 277 9.37 7.19 -1.04
C LYS A 277 7.94 6.89 -0.58
N GLN A 278 7.23 5.98 -1.25
CA GLN A 278 5.84 5.61 -0.92
C GLN A 278 5.69 5.00 0.47
N LEU A 279 6.78 4.47 1.06
CA LEU A 279 6.79 3.95 2.43
C LEU A 279 6.74 5.06 3.49
N PHE A 280 7.19 6.28 3.17
CA PHE A 280 7.21 7.44 4.09
C PHE A 280 5.96 8.31 3.96
N ILE A 281 5.31 8.30 2.79
CA ILE A 281 4.04 8.99 2.54
C ILE A 281 2.94 8.28 3.35
N GLY A 282 2.36 8.97 4.34
CA GLY A 282 1.42 8.36 5.29
C GLY A 282 2.05 7.55 6.43
N ALA A 283 3.37 7.63 6.65
CA ALA A 283 4.07 6.91 7.72
C ALA A 283 4.06 7.59 9.10
N GLU A 284 3.53 8.82 9.20
CA GLU A 284 3.42 9.61 10.43
C GLU A 284 4.74 9.75 11.21
N GLY A 285 5.86 9.80 10.48
CA GLY A 285 7.21 9.90 11.06
C GLY A 285 7.76 8.63 11.70
N THR A 286 7.01 7.51 11.68
CA THR A 286 7.35 6.30 12.45
C THR A 286 8.56 5.51 11.95
N ILE A 287 8.96 5.70 10.69
CA ILE A 287 10.10 5.02 10.05
C ILE A 287 11.26 5.96 9.69
N GLY A 288 11.16 7.24 10.02
CA GLY A 288 12.13 8.27 9.64
C GLY A 288 11.51 9.66 9.49
N ILE A 289 12.37 10.67 9.47
CA ILE A 289 12.00 12.09 9.37
C ILE A 289 12.23 12.57 7.95
N ILE A 290 11.18 13.02 7.26
CA ILE A 290 11.29 13.67 5.94
C ILE A 290 11.96 15.04 6.14
N THR A 291 13.01 15.33 5.35
CA THR A 291 13.78 16.58 5.41
C THR A 291 13.57 17.47 4.18
N LYS A 292 13.36 16.88 2.99
CA LYS A 292 13.02 17.60 1.76
C LYS A 292 11.99 16.83 0.94
N VAL A 293 11.21 17.55 0.13
CA VAL A 293 10.20 16.99 -0.77
C VAL A 293 10.36 17.61 -2.17
N SER A 294 10.32 16.74 -3.18
CA SER A 294 10.19 17.09 -4.60
C SER A 294 8.77 16.76 -5.04
N ILE A 295 8.02 17.72 -5.57
CA ILE A 295 6.58 17.59 -5.84
C ILE A 295 6.18 18.24 -7.17
N GLN A 296 5.22 17.62 -7.85
CA GLN A 296 4.61 18.13 -9.07
C GLN A 296 3.53 19.16 -8.75
N CYS A 297 3.77 20.42 -9.13
CA CYS A 297 2.79 21.49 -9.04
C CYS A 297 1.96 21.58 -10.34
N PRO A 298 0.62 21.57 -10.27
CA PRO A 298 -0.24 21.92 -11.40
C PRO A 298 -0.14 23.41 -11.76
N GLN A 299 -0.46 23.76 -13.01
CA GLN A 299 -0.65 25.16 -13.38
C GLN A 299 -1.89 25.75 -12.70
N ARG A 300 -1.83 27.04 -12.34
CA ARG A 300 -2.95 27.77 -11.74
C ARG A 300 -3.98 28.06 -12.83
N SER A 301 -5.23 27.65 -12.59
CA SER A 301 -6.31 27.88 -13.55
C SER A 301 -6.54 29.38 -13.77
N PRO A 302 -6.69 29.85 -15.03
CA PRO A 302 -7.16 31.21 -15.33
C PRO A 302 -8.69 31.33 -15.23
N ALA A 303 -9.42 30.24 -14.97
CA ALA A 303 -10.87 30.16 -15.01
C ALA A 303 -11.37 29.27 -13.86
N GLN A 304 -11.63 29.90 -12.71
CA GLN A 304 -12.11 29.25 -11.49
C GLN A 304 -13.53 29.73 -11.17
N ASN A 305 -14.46 28.80 -10.93
CA ASN A 305 -15.84 29.11 -10.56
C ASN A 305 -16.20 28.36 -9.28
N VAL A 306 -17.02 28.96 -8.41
CA VAL A 306 -17.61 28.28 -7.25
C VAL A 306 -19.12 28.50 -7.23
N ALA A 307 -19.86 27.41 -7.16
CA ALA A 307 -21.31 27.40 -6.98
C ALA A 307 -21.69 26.67 -5.69
N PHE A 308 -22.79 27.12 -5.06
CA PHE A 308 -23.27 26.61 -3.77
C PHE A 308 -24.77 26.37 -3.85
N PHE A 309 -25.22 25.18 -3.44
CA PHE A 309 -26.54 24.62 -3.73
C PHE A 309 -27.29 24.16 -2.48
N GLY A 310 -28.62 24.18 -2.52
CA GLY A 310 -29.53 23.58 -1.54
C GLY A 310 -30.27 22.38 -2.13
N LEU A 311 -30.32 21.27 -1.39
CA LEU A 311 -30.90 19.99 -1.83
C LEU A 311 -31.71 19.32 -0.71
N GLU A 312 -32.81 18.66 -1.08
CA GLU A 312 -33.78 18.07 -0.13
C GLU A 312 -33.35 16.71 0.47
N SER A 313 -32.44 15.97 -0.18
CA SER A 313 -32.03 14.64 0.30
C SER A 313 -30.63 14.25 -0.13
N PHE A 314 -30.05 13.26 0.57
CA PHE A 314 -28.75 12.69 0.21
C PHE A 314 -28.79 11.91 -1.12
N ASP A 315 -29.96 11.43 -1.56
CA ASP A 315 -30.11 10.90 -2.92
C ASP A 315 -29.99 12.00 -3.98
N GLN A 316 -30.51 13.20 -3.74
CA GLN A 316 -30.30 14.34 -4.63
C GLN A 316 -28.83 14.81 -4.64
N VAL A 317 -28.12 14.73 -3.52
CA VAL A 317 -26.66 14.95 -3.45
C VAL A 317 -25.91 13.96 -4.34
N GLN A 318 -26.24 12.66 -4.27
CA GLN A 318 -25.64 11.64 -5.14
C GLN A 318 -25.96 11.86 -6.63
N LEU A 319 -27.18 12.29 -6.96
CA LEU A 319 -27.59 12.64 -8.32
C LEU A 319 -26.83 13.86 -8.83
N ALA A 320 -26.75 14.95 -8.06
CA ALA A 320 -25.98 16.14 -8.40
C ALA A 320 -24.49 15.82 -8.63
N PHE A 321 -23.88 14.96 -7.81
CA PHE A 321 -22.50 14.50 -8.00
C PHE A 321 -22.31 13.63 -9.25
N ARG A 322 -23.32 12.82 -9.62
CA ARG A 322 -23.31 12.05 -10.87
C ARG A 322 -23.35 12.99 -12.09
N GLU A 323 -24.29 13.93 -12.11
CA GLU A 323 -24.43 14.89 -13.22
C GLU A 323 -23.20 15.80 -13.31
N ALA A 324 -22.66 16.29 -12.20
CA ALA A 324 -21.45 17.12 -12.18
C ALA A 324 -20.25 16.41 -12.84
N LYS A 325 -20.03 15.13 -12.53
CA LYS A 325 -18.97 14.34 -13.20
C LYS A 325 -19.25 14.09 -14.67
N GLY A 326 -20.53 13.90 -15.05
CA GLY A 326 -20.92 13.66 -16.44
C GLY A 326 -20.89 14.88 -17.34
N GLN A 327 -21.06 16.09 -16.79
CA GLN A 327 -21.26 17.33 -17.56
C GLN A 327 -20.10 18.33 -17.40
N LEU A 328 -19.54 18.47 -16.19
CA LEU A 328 -18.35 19.31 -15.95
C LEU A 328 -17.07 18.52 -16.27
N SER A 329 -17.04 17.24 -15.88
CA SER A 329 -15.96 16.28 -16.17
C SER A 329 -14.57 16.81 -15.81
N GLU A 330 -13.70 17.10 -16.79
CA GLU A 330 -12.28 17.40 -16.57
C GLU A 330 -12.01 18.76 -15.93
N ILE A 331 -13.00 19.67 -15.88
CA ILE A 331 -12.85 20.97 -15.22
C ILE A 331 -13.31 20.95 -13.75
N LEU A 332 -13.98 19.90 -13.28
CA LEU A 332 -14.37 19.75 -11.88
C LEU A 332 -13.11 19.77 -10.99
N SER A 333 -13.10 20.54 -9.90
CA SER A 333 -11.98 20.59 -8.95
C SER A 333 -12.35 20.28 -7.50
N ALA A 334 -13.60 20.55 -7.09
CA ALA A 334 -14.14 20.13 -5.79
C ALA A 334 -15.63 19.76 -5.87
N PHE A 335 -16.07 18.84 -5.01
CA PHE A 335 -17.49 18.59 -4.72
C PHE A 335 -17.64 18.23 -3.24
N GLU A 336 -18.14 19.19 -2.46
CA GLU A 336 -18.20 19.14 -1.01
C GLU A 336 -19.64 19.03 -0.52
N LEU A 337 -19.92 18.05 0.33
CA LEU A 337 -21.20 17.83 1.01
C LEU A 337 -21.19 18.52 2.38
N MET A 338 -22.30 19.17 2.74
CA MET A 338 -22.55 19.72 4.07
C MET A 338 -24.02 19.49 4.47
N ASP A 339 -24.28 19.03 5.70
CA ASP A 339 -25.65 18.95 6.22
C ASP A 339 -26.13 20.28 6.85
N GLU A 340 -27.43 20.42 7.06
CA GLU A 340 -28.03 21.60 7.69
C GLU A 340 -27.41 21.92 9.06
N GLY A 341 -27.18 20.89 9.89
CA GLY A 341 -26.58 21.05 11.20
C GLY A 341 -25.19 21.70 11.14
N SER A 342 -24.32 21.29 10.22
CA SER A 342 -23.01 21.90 10.03
C SER A 342 -23.12 23.39 9.66
N GLN A 343 -24.06 23.74 8.79
CA GLN A 343 -24.30 25.13 8.38
C GLN A 343 -24.94 25.96 9.50
N ALA A 344 -25.80 25.38 10.33
CA ALA A 344 -26.35 26.02 11.52
C ALA A 344 -25.25 26.38 12.54
N LEU A 345 -24.29 25.48 12.78
CA LEU A 345 -23.14 25.71 13.67
C LEU A 345 -22.22 26.83 13.12
N VAL A 346 -21.92 26.83 11.82
CA VAL A 346 -21.14 27.91 11.18
C VAL A 346 -21.88 29.25 11.30
N ARG A 347 -23.19 29.27 11.02
CA ARG A 347 -24.03 30.48 11.17
C ARG A 347 -24.05 30.99 12.61
N GLN A 348 -24.09 30.10 13.60
CA GLN A 348 -24.08 30.43 15.03
C GLN A 348 -22.77 31.10 15.47
N VAL A 349 -21.62 30.57 15.05
CA VAL A 349 -20.30 31.07 15.47
C VAL A 349 -19.88 32.32 14.69
N THR A 350 -20.05 32.32 13.36
CA THR A 350 -19.56 33.42 12.50
C THR A 350 -20.53 34.60 12.37
N ASN A 351 -21.83 34.36 12.55
CA ASN A 351 -22.90 35.29 12.16
C ASN A 351 -22.83 35.75 10.68
N ASN A 352 -22.15 35.00 9.80
CA ASN A 352 -22.09 35.28 8.36
C ASN A 352 -23.49 35.18 7.71
N LYS A 353 -23.80 36.05 6.74
CA LYS A 353 -25.06 35.96 5.97
C LYS A 353 -25.09 34.63 5.20
N LYS A 354 -26.18 33.86 5.32
CA LYS A 354 -26.38 32.62 4.55
C LYS A 354 -26.19 32.87 3.04
N PRO A 355 -25.58 31.93 2.28
CA PRO A 355 -25.43 32.06 0.83
C PRO A 355 -26.76 32.06 0.07
N LEU A 356 -27.71 31.26 0.56
CA LEU A 356 -29.04 31.04 0.01
C LEU A 356 -30.11 31.68 0.91
N GLU A 357 -31.28 32.00 0.37
CA GLU A 357 -32.39 32.56 1.17
C GLU A 357 -33.18 31.47 1.91
N GLY A 358 -33.23 30.25 1.36
CA GLY A 358 -33.88 29.10 1.98
C GLY A 358 -33.08 28.39 3.08
N GLN A 359 -33.63 27.28 3.54
CA GLN A 359 -32.99 26.35 4.48
C GLN A 359 -33.28 24.93 3.99
N TYR A 360 -32.21 24.19 3.69
CA TYR A 360 -32.25 22.89 3.04
C TYR A 360 -31.62 21.83 3.95
N PRO A 361 -32.08 20.56 3.93
CA PRO A 361 -31.45 19.47 4.68
C PRO A 361 -29.98 19.24 4.31
N PHE A 362 -29.63 19.46 3.04
CA PHE A 362 -28.27 19.31 2.50
C PHE A 362 -27.86 20.50 1.65
N TYR A 363 -26.56 20.73 1.61
CA TYR A 363 -25.91 21.71 0.75
C TYR A 363 -24.73 21.08 0.03
N CYS A 364 -24.44 21.57 -1.18
CA CYS A 364 -23.24 21.20 -1.92
C CYS A 364 -22.47 22.44 -2.39
N LEU A 365 -21.15 22.42 -2.24
CA LEU A 365 -20.24 23.38 -2.89
C LEU A 365 -19.52 22.66 -4.03
N ILE A 366 -19.59 23.22 -5.23
CA ILE A 366 -18.86 22.73 -6.42
C ILE A 366 -17.87 23.80 -6.84
N GLU A 367 -16.62 23.40 -7.05
CA GLU A 367 -15.60 24.23 -7.69
C GLU A 367 -15.28 23.66 -9.08
N THR A 368 -15.15 24.52 -10.08
CA THR A 368 -14.47 24.20 -11.34
C THR A 368 -13.20 25.02 -11.50
N SER A 369 -12.21 24.43 -12.18
CA SER A 369 -10.93 25.00 -12.55
C SER A 369 -10.55 24.45 -13.92
N GLY A 370 -10.73 25.25 -14.98
CA GLY A 370 -10.40 24.85 -16.35
C GLY A 370 -9.30 25.72 -16.95
N SER A 371 -9.39 26.00 -18.25
CA SER A 371 -8.38 26.76 -19.02
C SER A 371 -8.98 27.87 -19.90
N ASN A 372 -10.30 27.96 -19.97
CA ASN A 372 -11.01 28.91 -20.82
C ASN A 372 -12.34 29.26 -20.12
N ALA A 373 -12.49 30.52 -19.69
CA ALA A 373 -13.64 30.95 -18.91
C ALA A 373 -14.98 30.86 -19.68
N ASP A 374 -14.96 30.98 -21.01
CA ASP A 374 -16.16 30.87 -21.83
C ASP A 374 -16.65 29.42 -21.88
N HIS A 375 -15.77 28.45 -22.19
CA HIS A 375 -16.09 27.02 -22.18
C HIS A 375 -16.47 26.52 -20.77
N ASP A 376 -15.76 26.97 -19.75
CA ASP A 376 -16.02 26.57 -18.36
C ASP A 376 -17.37 27.14 -17.88
N GLY A 377 -17.72 28.35 -18.33
CA GLY A 377 -19.01 28.99 -18.11
C GLY A 377 -20.16 28.32 -18.85
N GLU A 378 -19.98 27.96 -20.13
CA GLU A 378 -20.97 27.20 -20.91
C GLU A 378 -21.28 25.84 -20.27
N LYS A 379 -20.24 25.08 -19.89
CA LYS A 379 -20.39 23.82 -19.15
C LYS A 379 -21.13 24.00 -17.83
N LEU A 380 -20.77 25.01 -17.05
CA LEU A 380 -21.37 25.27 -15.75
C LEU A 380 -22.83 25.73 -15.89
N GLN A 381 -23.15 26.57 -16.87
CA GLN A 381 -24.53 26.98 -17.15
C GLN A 381 -25.39 25.79 -17.60
N ALA A 382 -24.91 24.96 -18.52
CA ALA A 382 -25.65 23.78 -18.97
C ALA A 382 -25.94 22.80 -17.82
N PHE A 383 -24.95 22.55 -16.95
CA PHE A 383 -25.12 21.77 -15.73
C PHE A 383 -26.13 22.39 -14.76
N LEU A 384 -26.05 23.70 -14.53
CA LEU A 384 -26.98 24.44 -13.65
C LEU A 384 -28.43 24.37 -14.15
N GLU A 385 -28.65 24.58 -15.46
CA GLU A 385 -29.97 24.50 -16.08
C GLU A 385 -30.54 23.07 -15.95
N ASP A 386 -29.74 22.06 -16.27
CA ASP A 386 -30.14 20.64 -16.23
C ASP A 386 -30.49 20.15 -14.81
N VAL A 387 -29.69 20.45 -13.77
CA VAL A 387 -30.00 20.00 -12.39
C VAL A 387 -31.16 20.77 -11.76
N MET A 388 -31.43 22.00 -12.21
CA MET A 388 -32.61 22.77 -11.80
C MET A 388 -33.87 22.29 -12.51
N GLU A 389 -33.85 22.06 -13.83
CA GLU A 389 -35.01 21.54 -14.58
C GLU A 389 -35.40 20.12 -14.13
N LYS A 390 -34.42 19.28 -13.77
CA LYS A 390 -34.65 17.95 -13.18
C LYS A 390 -35.14 18.00 -11.72
N GLY A 391 -35.13 19.16 -11.06
CA GLY A 391 -35.48 19.29 -9.63
C GLY A 391 -34.53 18.56 -8.69
N ILE A 392 -33.25 18.43 -9.07
CA ILE A 392 -32.19 17.83 -8.24
C ILE A 392 -31.68 18.88 -7.25
N VAL A 393 -31.51 20.12 -7.72
CA VAL A 393 -31.19 21.30 -6.90
C VAL A 393 -32.45 22.16 -6.78
N VAL A 394 -32.68 22.77 -5.60
CA VAL A 394 -33.85 23.61 -5.33
C VAL A 394 -33.53 25.10 -5.34
N ASP A 395 -32.36 25.48 -4.85
CA ASP A 395 -31.82 26.85 -4.88
C ASP A 395 -30.30 26.80 -5.03
N GLY A 396 -29.70 27.85 -5.59
CA GLY A 396 -28.29 27.87 -5.94
C GLY A 396 -27.75 29.26 -6.25
N THR A 397 -26.52 29.51 -5.82
CA THR A 397 -25.80 30.75 -6.10
C THR A 397 -24.43 30.46 -6.73
N LEU A 398 -24.02 31.32 -7.67
CA LEU A 398 -22.74 31.26 -8.38
C LEU A 398 -21.93 32.50 -8.04
N ALA A 399 -20.72 32.33 -7.50
CA ALA A 399 -19.84 33.45 -7.18
C ALA A 399 -19.48 34.27 -8.44
N GLN A 400 -19.65 35.58 -8.36
CA GLN A 400 -19.36 36.51 -9.46
C GLN A 400 -17.94 37.09 -9.42
N ASP A 401 -17.21 36.89 -8.32
CA ASP A 401 -15.87 37.42 -8.08
C ASP A 401 -15.10 36.61 -7.01
N GLU A 402 -13.80 36.87 -6.87
CA GLU A 402 -12.90 36.19 -5.94
C GLU A 402 -13.30 36.35 -4.45
N THR A 403 -13.94 37.47 -4.10
CA THR A 403 -14.44 37.71 -2.73
C THR A 403 -15.65 36.83 -2.44
N GLN A 404 -16.53 36.64 -3.43
CA GLN A 404 -17.64 35.70 -3.34
C GLN A 404 -17.17 34.24 -3.33
N ILE A 405 -16.16 33.88 -4.13
CA ILE A 405 -15.51 32.55 -4.09
C ILE A 405 -15.03 32.24 -2.67
N LYS A 406 -14.29 33.17 -2.05
CA LYS A 406 -13.80 33.04 -0.66
C LYS A 406 -14.93 33.00 0.36
N ALA A 407 -15.97 33.82 0.17
CA ALA A 407 -17.14 33.84 1.06
C ALA A 407 -17.94 32.53 1.02
N LEU A 408 -18.04 31.85 -0.14
CA LEU A 408 -18.66 30.53 -0.25
C LEU A 408 -17.78 29.43 0.37
N TRP A 409 -16.48 29.40 0.06
CA TRP A 409 -15.53 28.44 0.64
C TRP A 409 -15.48 28.51 2.18
N ALA A 410 -15.60 29.71 2.76
CA ALA A 410 -15.64 29.90 4.22
C ALA A 410 -16.80 29.14 4.93
N TRP A 411 -17.92 28.86 4.25
CA TRP A 411 -19.00 28.03 4.81
C TRP A 411 -18.68 26.53 4.90
N ARG A 412 -17.66 26.08 4.15
CA ARG A 412 -17.16 24.70 4.13
C ARG A 412 -15.88 24.53 4.96
N GLU A 413 -14.96 25.49 4.90
CA GLU A 413 -13.72 25.48 5.69
C GLU A 413 -14.02 25.78 7.18
N GLY A 414 -14.91 26.74 7.46
CA GLY A 414 -15.22 27.19 8.83
C GLY A 414 -15.97 26.18 9.72
N ILE A 415 -16.43 25.03 9.19
CA ILE A 415 -17.18 24.02 9.96
C ILE A 415 -16.32 23.45 11.10
N THR A 416 -15.05 23.15 10.81
CA THR A 416 -14.14 22.54 11.80
C THR A 416 -13.79 23.51 12.93
N GLU A 417 -13.66 24.80 12.63
CA GLU A 417 -13.44 25.88 13.61
C GLU A 417 -14.71 26.14 14.45
N ALA A 418 -15.88 26.23 13.80
CA ALA A 418 -17.17 26.43 14.48
C ALA A 418 -17.47 25.30 15.49
N LEU A 419 -17.15 24.05 15.15
CA LEU A 419 -17.24 22.92 16.07
C LEU A 419 -16.36 23.10 17.32
N SER A 420 -15.11 23.53 17.14
CA SER A 420 -14.15 23.76 18.25
C SER A 420 -14.55 24.93 19.15
N HIS A 421 -15.24 25.95 18.62
CA HIS A 421 -15.80 27.04 19.45
C HIS A 421 -17.02 26.65 20.29
N LEU A 422 -17.66 25.51 19.98
CA LEU A 422 -18.91 25.09 20.62
C LEU A 422 -18.72 23.98 21.67
N GLY A 423 -17.48 23.66 22.03
CA GLY A 423 -17.13 22.82 23.18
C GLY A 423 -16.19 21.66 22.80
N GLY A 424 -16.47 20.47 23.35
CA GLY A 424 -15.84 19.24 22.89
C GLY A 424 -16.37 18.83 21.51
N THR A 425 -15.63 17.99 20.80
CA THR A 425 -16.15 17.31 19.60
C THR A 425 -15.47 15.95 19.47
N TYR A 426 -16.26 14.88 19.35
CA TYR A 426 -15.76 13.58 18.91
C TYR A 426 -15.71 13.59 17.38
N LYS A 427 -14.50 13.45 16.81
CA LYS A 427 -14.23 13.59 15.38
C LYS A 427 -13.92 12.23 14.77
N TYR A 428 -14.72 11.83 13.77
CA TYR A 428 -14.51 10.64 12.97
C TYR A 428 -14.36 11.05 11.50
N ASP A 429 -13.14 10.93 11.02
CA ASP A 429 -12.76 11.04 9.61
C ASP A 429 -12.70 9.62 9.04
N VAL A 430 -13.51 9.32 8.00
CA VAL A 430 -13.78 7.96 7.53
C VAL A 430 -13.94 7.88 6.01
N SER A 431 -13.64 6.74 5.41
CA SER A 431 -13.97 6.43 4.00
C SER A 431 -14.97 5.29 3.94
N ILE A 432 -16.14 5.50 3.33
CA ILE A 432 -17.24 4.50 3.27
C ILE A 432 -17.96 4.60 1.92
N PRO A 433 -18.66 3.55 1.45
CA PRO A 433 -19.31 3.56 0.13
C PRO A 433 -20.27 4.73 -0.04
N LEU A 434 -20.12 5.52 -1.12
CA LEU A 434 -20.86 6.77 -1.34
C LEU A 434 -22.38 6.65 -1.16
N LYS A 435 -22.97 5.51 -1.54
CA LYS A 435 -24.41 5.26 -1.41
C LYS A 435 -24.91 5.32 0.05
N GLU A 436 -24.03 5.03 1.02
CA GLU A 436 -24.34 4.99 2.44
C GLU A 436 -23.59 6.07 3.24
N LEU A 437 -22.93 7.02 2.57
CA LEU A 437 -22.04 8.01 3.18
C LEU A 437 -22.71 8.76 4.36
N TYR A 438 -23.94 9.25 4.15
CA TYR A 438 -24.66 9.98 5.20
C TYR A 438 -25.43 9.09 6.19
N GLN A 439 -25.66 7.80 5.87
CA GLN A 439 -26.38 6.88 6.76
C GLN A 439 -25.67 6.71 8.11
N LEU A 440 -24.33 6.77 8.14
CA LEU A 440 -23.56 6.75 9.39
C LEU A 440 -23.91 7.95 10.30
N VAL A 441 -24.23 9.11 9.74
CA VAL A 441 -24.61 10.32 10.49
C VAL A 441 -25.99 10.14 11.12
N GLU A 442 -26.95 9.61 10.35
CA GLU A 442 -28.31 9.32 10.81
C GLU A 442 -28.33 8.23 11.89
N ASP A 443 -27.64 7.10 11.65
CA ASP A 443 -27.56 6.00 12.61
C ASP A 443 -26.86 6.44 13.91
N THR A 444 -25.82 7.28 13.81
CA THR A 444 -25.15 7.87 14.98
C THR A 444 -26.09 8.83 15.73
N ARG A 445 -26.81 9.70 15.00
CA ARG A 445 -27.76 10.67 15.59
C ARG A 445 -28.87 9.96 16.34
N ALA A 446 -29.52 8.96 15.72
CA ALA A 446 -30.56 8.14 16.34
C ALA A 446 -30.05 7.36 17.55
N ARG A 447 -28.81 6.85 17.52
CA ARG A 447 -28.21 6.11 18.64
C ARG A 447 -27.87 7.00 19.84
N VAL A 448 -27.41 8.23 19.61
CA VAL A 448 -27.13 9.22 20.68
C VAL A 448 -28.43 9.76 21.29
N ASP A 449 -29.46 9.97 20.46
CA ASP A 449 -30.81 10.37 20.90
C ASP A 449 -31.48 9.28 21.74
N ALA A 450 -31.48 8.03 21.27
CA ALA A 450 -32.00 6.88 22.01
C ALA A 450 -31.25 6.58 23.34
N ALA A 451 -30.03 7.10 23.50
CA ALA A 451 -29.27 7.05 24.76
C ALA A 451 -29.60 8.20 25.72
N GLY A 452 -30.46 9.15 25.33
CA GLY A 452 -30.82 10.33 26.13
C GLY A 452 -29.66 11.33 26.28
N LEU A 453 -28.77 11.42 25.28
CA LEU A 453 -27.55 12.24 25.37
C LEU A 453 -27.58 13.51 24.50
N LEU A 454 -28.56 13.66 23.61
CA LEU A 454 -28.75 14.80 22.70
C LEU A 454 -29.79 15.78 23.25
N GLY A 455 -29.51 17.09 23.19
CA GLY A 455 -30.50 18.13 23.52
C GLY A 455 -29.91 19.50 23.81
N ASP A 456 -30.79 20.47 24.11
CA ASP A 456 -30.44 21.90 24.21
C ASP A 456 -29.97 22.35 25.62
N THR A 457 -30.25 21.60 26.68
CA THR A 457 -29.84 21.94 28.05
C THR A 457 -28.48 21.37 28.44
N GLU A 458 -27.89 21.86 29.54
CA GLU A 458 -26.60 21.37 30.07
C GLU A 458 -26.62 19.93 30.61
N GLU A 459 -27.80 19.34 30.80
CA GLU A 459 -27.97 17.93 31.17
C GLU A 459 -27.43 17.01 30.06
N PHE A 460 -27.83 17.30 28.82
CA PHE A 460 -27.44 16.58 27.61
C PHE A 460 -26.00 16.95 27.22
N PRO A 461 -25.04 16.01 27.22
CA PRO A 461 -23.67 16.34 26.81
C PRO A 461 -23.55 16.69 25.32
N VAL A 462 -24.37 16.10 24.45
CA VAL A 462 -24.31 16.33 22.99
C VAL A 462 -25.21 17.48 22.56
N ARG A 463 -24.67 18.36 21.71
CA ARG A 463 -25.37 19.47 21.04
C ARG A 463 -25.90 19.05 19.67
N ALA A 464 -25.05 18.43 18.86
CA ALA A 464 -25.39 18.04 17.49
C ALA A 464 -24.56 16.84 17.02
N VAL A 465 -25.14 16.03 16.14
CA VAL A 465 -24.43 15.05 15.31
C VAL A 465 -24.53 15.54 13.87
N VAL A 466 -23.39 15.86 13.25
CA VAL A 466 -23.32 16.48 11.92
C VAL A 466 -22.38 15.73 10.99
N GLY A 467 -22.65 15.81 9.68
CA GLY A 467 -21.84 15.22 8.63
C GLY A 467 -21.60 16.17 7.47
N TYR A 468 -20.34 16.27 7.07
CA TYR A 468 -19.86 17.02 5.92
C TYR A 468 -18.63 16.30 5.34
N GLY A 469 -18.16 16.67 4.15
CA GLY A 469 -16.94 16.10 3.58
C GLY A 469 -16.93 16.05 2.06
N HIS A 470 -16.12 15.14 1.55
CA HIS A 470 -15.66 15.10 0.17
C HIS A 470 -16.39 13.99 -0.60
N MET A 471 -17.27 14.37 -1.53
CA MET A 471 -17.96 13.38 -2.38
C MET A 471 -17.03 12.77 -3.43
N GLY A 472 -15.91 13.45 -3.73
CA GLY A 472 -14.95 13.06 -4.77
C GLY A 472 -14.28 11.71 -4.55
N ASP A 473 -13.93 11.44 -3.30
CA ASP A 473 -13.11 10.32 -2.80
C ASP A 473 -13.82 9.47 -1.73
N ALA A 474 -15.07 9.83 -1.40
CA ALA A 474 -15.93 9.19 -0.42
C ALA A 474 -15.51 9.36 1.05
N ASN A 475 -14.88 10.49 1.39
CA ASN A 475 -14.54 10.85 2.77
C ASN A 475 -15.67 11.64 3.49
N LEU A 476 -16.09 11.13 4.66
CA LEU A 476 -17.01 11.79 5.58
C LEU A 476 -16.29 12.24 6.86
N HIS A 477 -16.54 13.48 7.27
CA HIS A 477 -16.20 14.05 8.57
C HIS A 477 -17.41 14.01 9.51
N LEU A 478 -17.70 12.84 10.09
CA LEU A 478 -18.70 12.69 11.14
C LEU A 478 -18.21 13.40 12.41
N ASN A 479 -18.94 14.41 12.88
CA ASN A 479 -18.60 15.16 14.08
C ASN A 479 -19.77 15.15 15.07
N VAL A 480 -19.50 14.73 16.31
CA VAL A 480 -20.44 14.79 17.44
C VAL A 480 -20.01 15.94 18.35
N SER A 481 -20.67 17.08 18.22
CA SER A 481 -20.40 18.30 19.00
C SER A 481 -20.98 18.19 20.40
N THR A 482 -20.19 18.50 21.42
CA THR A 482 -20.59 18.32 22.83
C THR A 482 -20.25 19.53 23.68
N ARG A 483 -21.03 19.78 24.74
CA ARG A 483 -20.76 20.81 25.75
C ARG A 483 -19.46 20.55 26.51
N ARG A 484 -19.13 19.27 26.65
CA ARG A 484 -18.00 18.69 27.40
C ARG A 484 -17.71 17.31 26.83
N PHE A 485 -16.49 16.79 26.99
CA PHE A 485 -16.27 15.35 26.83
C PHE A 485 -16.98 14.61 27.98
N ASP A 486 -17.62 13.49 27.68
CA ASP A 486 -18.49 12.75 28.61
C ASP A 486 -18.41 11.25 28.27
N GLU A 487 -17.97 10.43 29.23
CA GLU A 487 -17.69 9.00 29.04
C GLU A 487 -18.91 8.22 28.52
N ARG A 488 -20.14 8.70 28.81
CA ARG A 488 -21.39 8.13 28.30
C ARG A 488 -21.52 8.29 26.78
N VAL A 489 -21.03 9.40 26.23
CA VAL A 489 -21.01 9.65 24.78
C VAL A 489 -19.96 8.75 24.12
N GLU A 490 -18.76 8.65 24.70
CA GLU A 490 -17.69 7.80 24.18
C GLU A 490 -18.11 6.32 24.12
N LYS A 491 -18.74 5.80 25.18
CA LYS A 491 -19.31 4.43 25.23
C LYS A 491 -20.49 4.19 24.29
N VAL A 492 -21.17 5.24 23.80
CA VAL A 492 -22.22 5.12 22.79
C VAL A 492 -21.63 5.10 21.39
N LEU A 493 -20.59 5.89 21.13
CA LEU A 493 -19.94 6.02 19.81
C LEU A 493 -18.91 4.92 19.52
N GLU A 494 -18.14 4.50 20.50
CA GLU A 494 -17.07 3.50 20.35
C GLU A 494 -17.44 2.21 21.12
N PRO A 495 -17.37 1.02 20.49
CA PRO A 495 -16.84 0.72 19.15
C PRO A 495 -17.84 0.91 18.00
N PHE A 496 -19.08 1.35 18.26
CA PHE A 496 -20.18 1.37 17.28
C PHE A 496 -19.83 1.97 15.91
N VAL A 497 -19.21 3.14 15.87
CA VAL A 497 -18.81 3.82 14.62
C VAL A 497 -17.80 2.96 13.83
N TYR A 498 -16.79 2.41 14.50
CA TYR A 498 -15.78 1.56 13.86
C TYR A 498 -16.36 0.23 13.37
N GLU A 499 -17.29 -0.39 14.12
CA GLU A 499 -18.03 -1.56 13.66
C GLU A 499 -18.91 -1.26 12.44
N TRP A 500 -19.57 -0.11 12.41
CA TRP A 500 -20.43 0.32 11.30
C TRP A 500 -19.64 0.44 9.99
N ILE A 501 -18.42 0.97 10.08
CA ILE A 501 -17.45 1.13 8.99
C ILE A 501 -16.90 -0.24 8.55
N ALA A 502 -16.48 -1.08 9.50
CA ALA A 502 -15.92 -2.41 9.22
C ALA A 502 -16.91 -3.33 8.49
N LYS A 503 -18.19 -3.28 8.86
CA LYS A 503 -19.28 -4.02 8.18
C LYS A 503 -19.43 -3.63 6.69
N ARG A 504 -18.87 -2.49 6.28
CA ARG A 504 -18.88 -1.95 4.91
C ARG A 504 -17.48 -1.91 4.25
N GLN A 505 -16.50 -2.55 4.87
CA GLN A 505 -15.10 -2.60 4.39
C GLN A 505 -14.46 -1.21 4.24
N GLY A 506 -14.93 -0.22 5.01
CA GLY A 506 -14.46 1.16 4.96
C GLY A 506 -13.18 1.42 5.76
N SER A 507 -12.65 2.63 5.63
CA SER A 507 -11.52 3.12 6.43
C SER A 507 -11.99 3.92 7.64
N ILE A 508 -11.44 3.61 8.83
CA ILE A 508 -11.63 4.41 10.06
C ILE A 508 -10.79 5.70 10.09
N SER A 509 -9.98 5.94 9.06
CA SER A 509 -9.25 7.19 8.81
C SER A 509 -9.04 7.36 7.31
N ALA A 510 -9.50 8.46 6.73
CA ALA A 510 -9.28 8.73 5.31
C ALA A 510 -8.02 9.60 5.12
N GLU A 511 -7.92 10.68 5.91
CA GLU A 511 -6.90 11.71 5.72
C GLU A 511 -6.11 12.02 7.00
N HIS A 512 -6.70 11.82 8.19
CA HIS A 512 -6.11 12.32 9.44
C HIS A 512 -5.03 11.40 10.06
N GLY A 513 -4.67 10.29 9.42
CA GLY A 513 -3.70 9.31 9.96
C GLY A 513 -4.27 8.48 11.12
N LEU A 514 -3.41 7.75 11.83
CA LEU A 514 -3.78 6.91 12.97
C LEU A 514 -3.36 7.50 14.32
N GLY A 515 -2.15 8.05 14.40
CA GLY A 515 -1.53 8.60 15.59
C GLY A 515 -1.64 7.72 16.83
N VAL A 516 -1.75 8.35 17.99
CA VAL A 516 -2.08 7.67 19.26
C VAL A 516 -3.58 7.33 19.30
N MET A 517 -4.44 8.17 18.72
CA MET A 517 -5.90 8.06 18.86
C MET A 517 -6.51 6.81 18.24
N LYS A 518 -6.17 6.49 16.98
CA LYS A 518 -6.84 5.42 16.21
C LYS A 518 -6.02 4.12 16.13
N LYS A 519 -4.77 4.08 16.62
CA LYS A 519 -3.88 2.91 16.56
C LYS A 519 -4.55 1.61 17.04
N LYS A 520 -5.19 1.63 18.21
CA LYS A 520 -5.89 0.47 18.80
C LYS A 520 -7.13 0.00 18.02
N PHE A 521 -7.58 0.78 17.04
CA PHE A 521 -8.76 0.50 16.21
C PHE A 521 -8.40 0.06 14.78
N ILE A 522 -7.11 0.01 14.41
CA ILE A 522 -6.65 -0.33 13.04
C ILE A 522 -7.25 -1.64 12.49
N GLY A 523 -7.54 -2.60 13.37
CA GLY A 523 -8.17 -3.90 13.05
C GLY A 523 -9.55 -3.80 12.40
N TYR A 524 -10.28 -2.68 12.55
CA TYR A 524 -11.57 -2.45 11.89
C TYR A 524 -11.43 -2.16 10.38
N SER A 525 -10.22 -1.83 9.88
CA SER A 525 -9.96 -1.55 8.45
C SER A 525 -8.77 -2.32 7.87
N ARG A 526 -7.92 -2.95 8.69
CA ARG A 526 -6.76 -3.75 8.24
C ARG A 526 -6.73 -5.10 8.95
N ASN A 527 -6.61 -6.17 8.18
CA ASN A 527 -6.47 -7.52 8.73
C ASN A 527 -5.09 -7.74 9.41
N PRO A 528 -4.93 -8.79 10.23
CA PRO A 528 -3.66 -9.04 10.95
C PRO A 528 -2.44 -9.18 10.03
N THR A 529 -2.58 -9.66 8.79
CA THR A 529 -1.49 -9.77 7.82
C THR A 529 -0.99 -8.39 7.40
N MET A 530 -1.89 -7.44 7.09
CA MET A 530 -1.51 -6.07 6.73
C MET A 530 -0.85 -5.35 7.91
N VAL A 531 -1.38 -5.52 9.12
CA VAL A 531 -0.78 -4.95 10.34
C VAL A 531 0.59 -5.59 10.63
N GLY A 532 0.74 -6.90 10.40
CA GLY A 532 2.01 -7.61 10.50
C GLY A 532 3.06 -7.10 9.50
N LEU A 533 2.67 -6.83 8.25
CA LEU A 533 3.56 -6.22 7.25
C LEU A 533 3.98 -4.79 7.66
N MET A 534 3.06 -3.98 8.20
CA MET A 534 3.39 -2.65 8.75
C MET A 534 4.38 -2.76 9.93
N LYS A 535 4.17 -3.70 10.86
CA LYS A 535 5.11 -3.99 11.95
C LYS A 535 6.47 -4.44 11.40
N ASN A 536 6.53 -5.32 10.40
CA ASN A 536 7.78 -5.76 9.78
C ASN A 536 8.55 -4.62 9.08
N ILE A 537 7.86 -3.74 8.35
CA ILE A 537 8.47 -2.55 7.72
C ILE A 537 9.05 -1.63 8.79
N LYS A 538 8.28 -1.35 9.85
CA LYS A 538 8.75 -0.57 11.01
C LYS A 538 10.02 -1.19 11.62
N THR A 539 10.05 -2.50 11.88
CA THR A 539 11.23 -3.21 12.39
C THR A 539 12.40 -3.28 11.38
N THR A 540 12.17 -2.98 10.09
CA THR A 540 13.24 -2.95 9.07
C THR A 540 13.90 -1.58 8.95
N PHE A 541 13.13 -0.49 9.06
CA PHE A 541 13.62 0.89 8.98
C PHE A 541 13.96 1.51 10.36
N ASP A 542 13.53 0.87 11.44
CA ASP A 542 13.98 1.11 12.81
C ASP A 542 14.46 -0.22 13.44
N PRO A 543 15.56 -0.82 12.95
CA PRO A 543 15.98 -2.16 13.32
C PRO A 543 16.84 -2.20 14.58
N CYS A 544 16.55 -3.17 15.45
CA CYS A 544 17.51 -3.59 16.48
C CYS A 544 18.77 -4.18 15.80
N ASP A 545 19.92 -3.54 16.01
CA ASP A 545 21.22 -3.92 15.43
C ASP A 545 21.73 -5.31 15.89
N ASN A 546 21.09 -5.90 16.90
CA ASN A 546 21.52 -7.11 17.62
C ASN A 546 22.96 -7.06 18.20
N GLN A 547 23.62 -5.89 18.21
CA GLN A 547 24.97 -5.71 18.72
C GLN A 547 24.95 -5.43 20.22
N ARG A 548 24.89 -6.51 20.99
CA ARG A 548 24.70 -6.48 22.45
C ARG A 548 25.89 -5.82 23.18
N PRO A 549 25.73 -4.66 23.85
CA PRO A 549 26.78 -4.09 24.69
C PRO A 549 26.96 -4.91 25.98
N PHE A 550 28.21 -5.19 26.36
CA PHE A 550 28.50 -5.97 27.56
C PHE A 550 28.47 -5.13 28.83
N CYS A 551 27.82 -5.63 29.88
CA CYS A 551 27.76 -4.97 31.18
C CYS A 551 29.15 -4.84 31.81
N LYS A 552 29.62 -3.61 32.06
CA LYS A 552 30.92 -3.35 32.70
C LYS A 552 31.07 -4.07 34.06
N LYS A 553 30.02 -4.12 34.90
CA LYS A 553 30.02 -4.89 36.16
C LYS A 553 30.10 -6.42 35.99
N CYS A 554 29.91 -6.95 34.79
CA CYS A 554 30.16 -8.35 34.48
C CYS A 554 31.59 -8.56 33.96
N VAL A 555 32.08 -7.68 33.08
CA VAL A 555 33.47 -7.68 32.59
C VAL A 555 34.46 -7.50 33.74
N ASP A 556 34.33 -6.41 34.52
CA ASP A 556 35.14 -6.12 35.70
C ASP A 556 35.05 -7.21 36.79
N GLY A 557 33.98 -8.02 36.75
CA GLY A 557 33.73 -9.13 37.68
C GLY A 557 34.08 -10.51 37.15
N GLY A 558 34.73 -10.64 35.98
CA GLY A 558 35.12 -11.92 35.38
C GLY A 558 33.95 -12.84 35.00
N ARG A 559 32.75 -12.29 34.77
CA ARG A 559 31.53 -13.04 34.45
C ARG A 559 31.17 -12.92 32.99
N GLN A 560 30.92 -14.06 32.34
CA GLN A 560 30.40 -14.11 30.97
C GLN A 560 29.03 -13.39 30.92
N CYS A 561 28.93 -12.37 30.08
CA CYS A 561 27.76 -11.50 29.99
C CYS A 561 26.97 -11.85 28.73
N ALA A 562 25.66 -12.11 28.87
CA ALA A 562 24.75 -12.37 27.75
C ALA A 562 24.39 -11.12 26.93
N GLY A 563 24.88 -9.94 27.35
CA GLY A 563 24.52 -8.64 26.82
C GLY A 563 23.07 -8.23 27.15
N TYR A 564 22.63 -7.14 26.53
CA TYR A 564 21.25 -6.64 26.59
C TYR A 564 20.70 -6.46 25.17
N GLU A 565 19.37 -6.54 25.03
CA GLU A 565 18.67 -6.07 23.84
C GLU A 565 18.55 -4.54 23.88
N ARG A 566 18.63 -3.93 22.70
CA ARG A 566 18.37 -2.50 22.43
C ARG A 566 17.12 -2.41 21.55
N GLU A 567 16.33 -1.36 21.72
CA GLU A 567 15.22 -1.01 20.83
C GLU A 567 15.16 0.51 20.72
N THR A 568 14.75 0.98 19.55
CA THR A 568 15.10 2.30 19.02
C THR A 568 13.85 3.16 18.77
N VAL A 569 14.01 4.29 18.08
CA VAL A 569 13.83 5.59 18.75
C VAL A 569 12.47 6.29 18.56
N PHE A 570 11.60 5.81 17.69
CA PHE A 570 10.28 6.45 17.47
C PHE A 570 9.16 5.80 18.30
N ILE A 571 8.62 6.53 19.29
CA ILE A 571 7.43 6.12 20.04
C ILE A 571 6.14 6.63 19.37
N ILE A 572 5.24 5.71 19.05
CA ILE A 572 3.79 5.93 19.18
C ILE A 572 3.31 4.79 20.08
N GLY A 573 2.85 5.10 21.30
CA GLY A 573 2.77 4.16 22.43
C GLY A 573 2.10 2.82 22.14
N THR A 574 2.65 1.72 22.67
CA THR A 574 2.03 0.37 22.62
C THR A 574 1.25 0.06 23.89
N ILE A 575 0.19 -0.76 23.73
CA ILE A 575 -0.63 -1.32 24.81
C ILE A 575 -0.53 -2.87 24.80
N GLU A 576 0.00 -3.46 23.72
CA GLU A 576 -0.24 -4.86 23.34
C GLU A 576 0.80 -5.87 23.89
N ASP A 577 1.94 -5.41 24.40
CA ASP A 577 3.09 -6.29 24.70
C ASP A 577 3.02 -7.00 26.07
N GLN A 578 1.98 -6.70 26.87
CA GLN A 578 1.62 -7.33 28.16
C GLN A 578 2.77 -7.69 29.13
N GLY A 579 3.85 -6.89 29.15
CA GLY A 579 4.87 -6.94 30.20
C GLY A 579 5.65 -8.27 30.30
N ARG A 580 5.81 -9.04 29.21
CA ARG A 580 6.67 -10.24 29.20
C ARG A 580 8.17 -9.89 29.18
N CYS A 581 8.65 -9.24 30.24
CA CYS A 581 10.06 -9.23 30.57
C CYS A 581 10.51 -10.66 30.90
N SER A 582 11.37 -11.25 30.06
CA SER A 582 12.19 -12.40 30.48
C SER A 582 13.16 -11.93 31.56
N SER A 583 12.75 -12.13 32.80
CA SER A 583 13.54 -11.84 33.99
C SER A 583 14.85 -12.64 34.02
N HIS A 584 15.81 -12.19 34.83
CA HIS A 584 17.11 -12.84 34.98
C HIS A 584 16.98 -14.37 35.14
N PRO A 585 17.80 -15.18 34.45
CA PRO A 585 17.88 -16.62 34.69
C PRO A 585 18.10 -16.90 36.20
N PRO A 586 17.32 -17.82 36.80
CA PRO A 586 17.53 -18.22 38.19
C PRO A 586 18.96 -18.70 38.45
N ARG A 587 19.42 -18.58 39.70
CA ARG A 587 20.73 -19.10 40.12
C ARG A 587 20.87 -20.57 39.71
N VAL A 588 21.86 -20.87 38.85
CA VAL A 588 22.24 -22.26 38.52
C VAL A 588 22.87 -22.91 39.75
N VAL A 589 22.04 -23.57 40.55
CA VAL A 589 22.49 -24.46 41.64
C VAL A 589 22.95 -25.77 41.00
N LYS A 590 24.18 -26.20 41.28
CA LYS A 590 24.75 -27.42 40.70
C LYS A 590 23.91 -28.65 41.09
N PRO A 591 23.51 -29.52 40.14
CA PRO A 591 22.76 -30.74 40.46
C PRO A 591 23.64 -31.72 41.26
N LYS A 592 23.02 -32.40 42.25
CA LYS A 592 23.65 -33.54 42.93
C LYS A 592 23.58 -34.79 42.06
N LYS A 593 24.53 -35.70 42.23
CA LYS A 593 24.63 -36.95 41.48
C LYS A 593 23.46 -37.91 41.76
N GLY A 594 22.61 -38.11 40.76
CA GLY A 594 22.33 -39.42 40.17
C GLY A 594 21.42 -40.42 40.89
N GLN A 595 20.52 -41.03 40.12
CA GLN A 595 20.06 -42.41 40.30
C GLN A 595 19.76 -43.04 38.93
N ARG A 596 19.65 -44.37 38.88
CA ARG A 596 19.33 -45.13 37.66
C ARG A 596 17.82 -45.12 37.40
N VAL A 597 17.44 -45.18 36.13
CA VAL A 597 16.13 -45.67 35.67
C VAL A 597 16.37 -46.88 34.76
N SER A 598 15.41 -47.81 34.72
CA SER A 598 15.49 -49.11 34.03
C SER A 598 15.10 -49.04 32.54
N LYS A 599 15.33 -50.13 31.81
CA LYS A 599 14.74 -50.36 30.48
C LYS A 599 13.22 -50.23 30.55
N GLY A 600 12.65 -49.62 29.51
CA GLY A 600 11.25 -49.69 29.11
C GLY A 600 11.18 -49.40 27.62
N ASP A 601 10.66 -50.38 26.87
CA ASP A 601 10.14 -50.39 25.49
C ASP A 601 10.89 -49.69 24.33
N GLU A 602 10.98 -50.42 23.22
CA GLU A 602 11.51 -49.92 21.93
C GLU A 602 10.34 -49.35 21.10
N GLU A 603 10.38 -48.07 20.74
CA GLU A 603 9.37 -47.48 19.85
C GLU A 603 9.46 -48.09 18.44
N GLY A 604 8.33 -48.59 17.94
CA GLY A 604 8.30 -49.45 16.75
C GLY A 604 8.57 -48.72 15.44
N ILE A 605 9.59 -49.17 14.71
CA ILE A 605 9.89 -48.72 13.35
C ILE A 605 8.71 -49.03 12.41
N PHE A 606 8.36 -48.07 11.56
CA PHE A 606 7.25 -48.14 10.62
C PHE A 606 7.78 -48.43 9.21
N GLU A 607 7.38 -49.55 8.60
CA GLU A 607 7.93 -50.04 7.33
C GLU A 607 6.83 -50.13 6.25
N LEU A 608 7.06 -49.45 5.12
CA LEU A 608 6.13 -49.33 3.99
C LEU A 608 6.70 -50.02 2.75
N ALA A 609 5.94 -50.93 2.15
CA ALA A 609 6.34 -51.66 0.95
C ALA A 609 5.36 -51.38 -0.21
N PRO A 610 5.82 -50.95 -1.40
CA PRO A 610 4.95 -50.67 -2.55
C PRO A 610 4.24 -51.94 -3.02
N THR A 611 2.95 -51.84 -3.38
CA THR A 611 2.14 -52.99 -3.82
C THR A 611 2.07 -53.15 -5.34
N GLU A 612 2.49 -52.13 -6.07
CA GLU A 612 2.65 -52.14 -7.53
C GLU A 612 4.10 -51.79 -7.91
N PRO A 613 4.58 -52.18 -9.11
CA PRO A 613 5.81 -51.63 -9.67
C PRO A 613 5.75 -50.09 -9.67
N LEU A 614 6.82 -49.43 -9.26
CA LEU A 614 6.87 -47.97 -9.18
C LEU A 614 6.56 -47.36 -10.55
N ARG A 615 5.37 -46.75 -10.64
CA ARG A 615 4.92 -45.99 -11.81
C ARG A 615 5.80 -44.75 -11.98
N PRO A 616 5.89 -44.18 -13.20
CA PRO A 616 6.49 -42.86 -13.36
C PRO A 616 5.87 -41.85 -12.38
N ALA A 617 6.71 -41.02 -11.73
CA ALA A 617 6.37 -40.23 -10.55
C ALA A 617 5.47 -39.00 -10.83
N TRP A 618 4.32 -39.24 -11.47
CA TRP A 618 3.45 -38.24 -12.12
C TRP A 618 1.96 -38.55 -12.05
N ASP A 619 1.58 -39.77 -11.63
CA ASP A 619 0.30 -39.98 -10.97
C ASP A 619 0.56 -39.68 -9.48
N ASP A 620 -0.04 -38.63 -8.92
CA ASP A 620 0.21 -38.13 -7.55
C ASP A 620 -0.41 -39.04 -6.46
N LEU A 621 -0.34 -40.37 -6.63
CA LEU A 621 -1.03 -41.39 -5.83
C LEU A 621 -0.33 -42.76 -5.93
N ILE A 622 0.50 -43.10 -4.95
CA ILE A 622 1.24 -44.38 -4.88
C ILE A 622 0.48 -45.39 -4.01
N SER A 623 0.26 -46.61 -4.52
CA SER A 623 -0.25 -47.74 -3.73
C SER A 623 0.88 -48.38 -2.91
N ALA A 624 0.78 -48.33 -1.58
CA ALA A 624 1.75 -48.93 -0.65
C ALA A 624 1.04 -49.72 0.45
N SER A 625 1.71 -50.74 0.98
CA SER A 625 1.20 -51.56 2.10
C SER A 625 2.05 -51.39 3.35
N CYS A 626 1.38 -51.40 4.50
CA CYS A 626 2.00 -51.60 5.81
C CYS A 626 1.11 -52.55 6.62
N ARG A 627 1.73 -53.56 7.25
CA ARG A 627 1.05 -54.57 8.10
C ARG A 627 -0.22 -55.19 7.46
N GLY A 628 -0.19 -55.40 6.14
CA GLY A 628 -1.29 -56.02 5.38
C GLY A 628 -2.45 -55.09 4.98
N ARG A 629 -2.43 -53.80 5.35
CA ARG A 629 -3.38 -52.80 4.83
C ARG A 629 -2.76 -52.00 3.69
N ASN A 630 -3.57 -51.68 2.69
CA ASN A 630 -3.18 -50.90 1.51
C ASN A 630 -3.57 -49.43 1.70
N TYR A 631 -2.62 -48.55 1.43
CA TYR A 631 -2.73 -47.10 1.53
C TYR A 631 -2.48 -46.48 0.15
N ARG A 632 -3.17 -45.37 -0.10
CA ARG A 632 -2.96 -44.48 -1.25
C ARG A 632 -2.20 -43.27 -0.77
N LEU A 633 -1.01 -43.04 -1.31
CA LEU A 633 -0.07 -42.02 -0.85
C LEU A 633 0.14 -40.92 -1.89
N GLN A 634 -0.37 -39.71 -1.64
CA GLN A 634 -0.02 -38.55 -2.46
C GLN A 634 1.36 -38.01 -2.09
N THR A 635 2.21 -37.78 -3.10
CA THR A 635 3.59 -37.30 -2.91
C THR A 635 3.76 -35.86 -3.38
N ALA A 636 3.67 -34.91 -2.43
CA ALA A 636 3.88 -33.49 -2.70
C ALA A 636 5.26 -33.03 -2.21
N ALA A 637 5.95 -32.24 -3.03
CA ALA A 637 7.16 -31.50 -2.68
C ALA A 637 6.82 -30.02 -2.50
N LEU A 638 7.29 -29.41 -1.41
CA LEU A 638 6.99 -28.01 -1.07
C LEU A 638 8.27 -27.24 -0.76
N HIS A 639 8.28 -25.96 -1.16
CA HIS A 639 9.36 -25.00 -0.92
C HIS A 639 9.32 -24.50 0.54
N THR A 640 9.75 -25.33 1.48
CA THR A 640 9.56 -25.09 2.91
C THR A 640 10.88 -25.15 3.67
N ASN A 641 11.22 -24.06 4.37
CA ASN A 641 12.25 -24.06 5.41
C ASN A 641 11.83 -25.06 6.51
N LEU A 642 12.63 -26.09 6.81
CA LEU A 642 12.21 -27.18 7.70
C LEU A 642 12.01 -26.70 9.14
N GLN A 643 12.64 -25.60 9.55
CA GLN A 643 12.44 -24.98 10.86
C GLN A 643 11.06 -24.33 11.01
N THR A 644 10.39 -24.01 9.89
CA THR A 644 9.00 -23.48 9.89
C THR A 644 7.93 -24.56 9.95
N VAL A 645 8.32 -25.84 9.89
CA VAL A 645 7.42 -26.99 9.90
C VAL A 645 7.10 -27.39 11.33
N THR A 646 5.94 -26.96 11.83
CA THR A 646 5.47 -27.41 13.14
C THR A 646 4.80 -28.78 13.02
N ARG A 647 5.42 -29.79 13.65
CA ARG A 647 4.75 -31.06 13.97
C ARG A 647 3.92 -30.86 15.25
N GLY A 648 2.60 -30.91 15.12
CA GLY A 648 1.68 -30.83 16.25
C GLY A 648 1.69 -32.10 17.10
N ALA A 649 2.56 -32.12 18.12
CA ALA A 649 2.35 -32.96 19.29
C ALA A 649 1.52 -32.16 20.32
N THR A 650 0.36 -32.67 20.71
CA THR A 650 -0.53 -32.02 21.68
C THR A 650 0.07 -32.05 23.08
N GLY A 651 0.43 -30.88 23.63
CA GLY A 651 1.03 -30.76 24.96
C GLY A 651 0.06 -30.25 26.04
N ASP A 652 -0.01 -30.99 27.15
CA ASP A 652 -0.48 -30.62 28.49
C ASP A 652 -1.60 -29.56 28.62
N GLY A 653 -2.84 -30.04 28.58
CA GLY A 653 -4.03 -29.34 29.06
C GLY A 653 -5.17 -30.36 29.22
N GLY A 654 -5.36 -30.88 30.43
CA GLY A 654 -6.11 -32.12 30.64
C GLY A 654 -7.62 -31.99 30.65
N ASP A 655 -8.28 -32.83 29.85
CA ASP A 655 -9.49 -33.60 30.23
C ASP A 655 -9.50 -34.91 29.42
N GLU A 656 -10.16 -35.96 29.92
CA GLU A 656 -10.11 -37.30 29.31
C GLU A 656 -10.94 -37.39 28.01
N VAL A 657 -10.28 -37.56 26.87
CA VAL A 657 -10.91 -38.01 25.61
C VAL A 657 -10.10 -39.19 25.06
N VAL A 658 -10.75 -40.36 24.98
CA VAL A 658 -10.15 -41.59 24.43
C VAL A 658 -10.39 -41.64 22.92
N GLY A 659 -9.36 -41.33 22.14
CA GLY A 659 -9.34 -41.38 20.68
C GLY A 659 -7.94 -41.01 20.15
N GLY A 660 -7.51 -41.59 19.04
CA GLY A 660 -6.14 -41.40 18.54
C GLY A 660 -5.89 -39.99 17.97
N ASN A 661 -4.95 -39.24 18.57
CA ASN A 661 -4.63 -37.88 18.11
C ASN A 661 -3.92 -37.88 16.74
N PRO A 662 -4.44 -37.17 15.72
CA PRO A 662 -3.78 -37.01 14.43
C PRO A 662 -2.57 -36.07 14.51
N VAL A 663 -1.51 -36.39 13.76
CA VAL A 663 -0.28 -35.56 13.70
C VAL A 663 -0.49 -34.42 12.69
N PHE A 664 -0.96 -33.28 13.16
CA PHE A 664 -1.08 -32.10 12.32
C PHE A 664 0.29 -31.56 11.90
N VAL A 665 0.48 -31.37 10.60
CA VAL A 665 1.63 -30.65 10.03
C VAL A 665 1.12 -29.29 9.57
N SER A 666 1.60 -28.20 10.18
CA SER A 666 1.29 -26.85 9.69
C SER A 666 2.33 -26.39 8.70
N LEU A 667 1.87 -25.70 7.65
CA LEU A 667 2.67 -25.05 6.62
C LEU A 667 2.34 -23.55 6.64
N PRO A 668 3.32 -22.66 6.46
CA PRO A 668 3.03 -21.23 6.33
C PRO A 668 2.16 -20.97 5.08
N PRO A 669 1.27 -19.98 5.11
CA PRO A 669 0.43 -19.64 3.95
C PRO A 669 1.31 -19.21 2.76
N TYR A 670 0.91 -19.62 1.56
CA TYR A 670 1.63 -19.28 0.33
C TYR A 670 1.66 -17.77 0.10
N ALA A 671 2.83 -17.17 0.28
CA ALA A 671 3.11 -15.79 -0.07
C ALA A 671 3.79 -15.74 -1.46
N PRO A 672 3.35 -14.87 -2.39
CA PRO A 672 4.08 -14.63 -3.62
C PRO A 672 5.45 -14.01 -3.29
N LEU A 673 6.53 -14.64 -3.78
CA LEU A 673 7.90 -14.20 -3.52
C LEU A 673 8.23 -12.93 -4.31
N ASN A 674 8.12 -11.77 -3.65
CA ASN A 674 8.70 -10.51 -4.12
C ASN A 674 10.24 -10.62 -4.06
N VAL A 675 10.92 -10.65 -5.21
CA VAL A 675 12.40 -10.63 -5.25
C VAL A 675 12.92 -9.84 -6.45
N ASP A 676 13.58 -8.71 -6.19
CA ASP A 676 14.63 -8.18 -7.08
C ASP A 676 15.90 -8.99 -6.84
N VAL A 677 16.42 -9.67 -7.87
CA VAL A 677 17.45 -10.72 -7.70
C VAL A 677 18.84 -10.24 -8.14
N GLN A 678 19.78 -10.18 -7.20
CA GLN A 678 21.22 -10.22 -7.49
C GLN A 678 21.81 -11.56 -6.99
N PRO A 679 22.59 -12.30 -7.81
CA PRO A 679 22.97 -13.67 -7.48
C PRO A 679 24.32 -13.83 -6.79
N SER A 680 24.35 -14.67 -5.75
CA SER A 680 25.55 -15.35 -5.25
C SER A 680 25.15 -16.70 -4.65
N LEU A 681 25.85 -17.78 -4.99
CA LEU A 681 25.61 -19.14 -4.48
C LEU A 681 26.86 -19.67 -3.77
N GLY A 682 26.69 -20.37 -2.66
CA GLY A 682 27.73 -21.12 -1.97
C GLY A 682 27.82 -22.57 -2.45
N GLU A 683 28.88 -23.27 -2.05
CA GLU A 683 29.03 -24.70 -2.38
C GLU A 683 28.08 -25.62 -1.58
N HIS A 684 27.54 -25.12 -0.46
CA HIS A 684 26.69 -25.90 0.45
C HIS A 684 25.21 -25.95 0.02
N ASP A 685 24.76 -25.07 -0.88
CA ASP A 685 23.34 -24.88 -1.23
C ASP A 685 22.71 -26.05 -2.03
N PHE A 686 23.46 -27.15 -2.20
CA PHE A 686 23.05 -28.38 -2.89
C PHE A 686 22.97 -29.59 -1.96
N GLN A 687 23.18 -29.40 -0.65
CA GLN A 687 22.90 -30.39 0.38
C GLN A 687 21.41 -30.31 0.76
N LEU A 688 20.55 -30.99 -0.01
CA LEU A 688 19.11 -31.09 0.28
C LEU A 688 18.86 -31.85 1.59
N ALA A 689 18.49 -31.13 2.65
CA ALA A 689 17.87 -31.76 3.81
C ALA A 689 16.41 -32.07 3.48
N SER A 690 16.06 -33.35 3.42
CA SER A 690 14.70 -33.82 3.13
C SER A 690 14.07 -34.48 4.35
N GLN A 691 12.90 -34.01 4.78
CA GLN A 691 12.11 -34.67 5.83
C GLN A 691 10.85 -35.30 5.23
N CYS A 692 10.71 -36.62 5.42
CA CYS A 692 9.47 -37.33 5.13
C CYS A 692 8.48 -37.15 6.28
N LEU A 693 7.24 -36.81 5.95
CA LEU A 693 6.12 -36.63 6.86
C LEU A 693 4.94 -37.48 6.37
N VAL A 694 4.49 -38.38 7.22
CA VAL A 694 3.53 -39.43 6.87
C VAL A 694 2.33 -39.29 7.81
N HIS A 695 1.15 -38.98 7.26
CA HIS A 695 -0.11 -39.03 8.01
C HIS A 695 -0.91 -40.26 7.57
N LEU A 696 -0.91 -41.29 8.41
CA LEU A 696 -1.68 -42.51 8.22
C LEU A 696 -2.75 -42.61 9.32
N ALA A 697 -4.01 -42.80 8.93
CA ALA A 697 -5.06 -43.09 9.90
C ALA A 697 -4.77 -44.43 10.62
N THR A 698 -5.05 -44.49 11.92
CA THR A 698 -4.88 -45.71 12.73
C THR A 698 -5.85 -46.81 12.30
N PRO A 699 -5.54 -48.10 12.50
CA PRO A 699 -6.28 -49.18 11.86
C PRO A 699 -7.72 -49.38 12.38
N ASP A 700 -8.00 -49.05 13.64
CA ASP A 700 -9.13 -49.65 14.35
C ASP A 700 -10.23 -48.62 14.68
N ASP A 701 -11.26 -48.60 13.84
CA ASP A 701 -12.61 -48.12 14.19
C ASP A 701 -13.66 -48.78 13.26
N GLU A 702 -14.22 -49.92 13.68
CA GLU A 702 -15.37 -50.54 13.00
C GLU A 702 -16.68 -49.88 13.44
N GLN A 703 -17.04 -48.74 12.84
CA GLN A 703 -18.38 -48.16 12.99
C GLN A 703 -18.79 -47.14 11.92
N GLY A 704 -20.08 -47.11 11.58
CA GLY A 704 -20.73 -45.94 10.99
C GLY A 704 -20.66 -45.79 9.47
N VAL A 705 -21.57 -46.44 8.74
CA VAL A 705 -21.90 -46.09 7.35
C VAL A 705 -22.31 -44.62 7.25
N GLY A 706 -21.66 -43.82 6.39
CA GLY A 706 -22.23 -42.52 6.00
C GLY A 706 -21.31 -41.49 5.35
N THR A 707 -20.03 -41.42 5.70
CA THR A 707 -19.09 -40.42 5.12
C THR A 707 -17.76 -41.04 4.72
N GLN A 708 -17.41 -40.93 3.43
CA GLN A 708 -16.04 -41.20 2.98
C GLN A 708 -15.20 -39.95 3.21
N THR A 709 -14.24 -40.00 4.12
CA THR A 709 -13.15 -39.01 4.16
C THR A 709 -12.27 -39.20 2.93
N THR A 710 -12.47 -38.36 1.92
CA THR A 710 -11.82 -38.46 0.59
C THR A 710 -10.36 -38.02 0.56
N THR A 711 -9.74 -37.79 1.72
CA THR A 711 -8.30 -37.53 1.84
C THR A 711 -7.53 -38.84 1.74
N ASP A 712 -6.94 -39.12 0.58
CA ASP A 712 -5.87 -40.10 0.44
C ASP A 712 -4.73 -39.79 1.45
N ASN A 713 -4.02 -40.81 1.93
CA ASN A 713 -3.11 -40.69 3.08
C ASN A 713 -1.78 -40.05 2.64
N ILE A 714 -1.67 -38.72 2.75
CA ILE A 714 -0.58 -37.95 2.12
C ILE A 714 0.80 -38.31 2.73
N CYS A 715 1.77 -38.52 1.84
CA CYS A 715 3.19 -38.73 2.14
C CYS A 715 3.98 -37.48 1.65
N LEU A 716 4.13 -36.51 2.54
CA LEU A 716 4.75 -35.21 2.27
C LEU A 716 6.28 -35.32 2.35
N PHE A 717 6.96 -34.88 1.30
CA PHE A 717 8.42 -34.74 1.29
C PHE A 717 8.77 -33.25 1.29
N LEU A 718 9.18 -32.74 2.45
CA LEU A 718 9.59 -31.36 2.59
C LEU A 718 11.09 -31.23 2.37
N TYR A 719 11.49 -30.27 1.54
CA TYR A 719 12.88 -30.03 1.16
C TYR A 719 13.32 -28.66 1.65
N GLU A 720 14.29 -28.64 2.56
CA GLU A 720 14.96 -27.40 2.92
C GLU A 720 15.84 -26.95 1.75
N HIS A 721 15.60 -25.73 1.28
CA HIS A 721 16.44 -25.06 0.32
C HIS A 721 16.94 -23.77 0.97
N ASN A 722 18.26 -23.57 1.06
CA ASN A 722 18.82 -22.28 1.43
C ASN A 722 18.26 -21.22 0.47
N THR A 723 17.67 -20.15 1.02
CA THR A 723 16.86 -19.19 0.26
C THR A 723 17.73 -18.16 -0.48
N ALA A 724 18.44 -18.63 -1.51
CA ALA A 724 19.37 -17.83 -2.32
C ALA A 724 19.37 -18.22 -3.82
N SER A 725 18.23 -18.59 -4.40
CA SER A 725 18.16 -19.06 -5.79
C SER A 725 16.89 -18.64 -6.55
N SER A 726 17.05 -17.70 -7.48
CA SER A 726 16.22 -17.65 -8.70
C SER A 726 17.08 -18.08 -9.90
N PHE A 727 16.47 -18.69 -10.91
CA PHE A 727 17.21 -19.43 -11.95
C PHE A 727 17.91 -18.49 -12.96
N THR A 728 19.14 -18.10 -12.66
CA THR A 728 19.93 -17.19 -13.50
C THR A 728 20.47 -17.84 -14.77
N ASN A 729 19.78 -17.63 -15.89
CA ASN A 729 20.41 -17.49 -17.20
C ASN A 729 20.73 -16.00 -17.44
N GLN A 730 21.79 -15.48 -16.80
CA GLN A 730 22.25 -14.11 -17.08
C GLN A 730 22.98 -14.05 -18.44
N PRO A 731 22.88 -12.93 -19.18
CA PRO A 731 23.50 -12.78 -20.50
C PRO A 731 25.03 -12.81 -20.45
N HIS A 732 25.63 -13.21 -21.57
CA HIS A 732 27.04 -13.64 -21.73
C HIS A 732 28.13 -12.54 -21.58
N TRP A 733 27.82 -11.36 -21.00
CA TRP A 733 28.76 -10.24 -20.90
C TRP A 733 29.42 -10.07 -19.53
N LYS A 734 29.09 -10.90 -18.55
CA LYS A 734 29.90 -11.10 -17.33
C LYS A 734 30.83 -12.31 -17.49
N ASP A 735 31.95 -12.26 -16.78
CA ASP A 735 33.08 -13.19 -16.91
C ASP A 735 32.65 -14.68 -16.85
N PRO A 736 32.99 -15.50 -17.87
CA PRO A 736 32.66 -16.93 -17.91
C PRO A 736 33.19 -17.74 -16.73
N SER A 737 34.25 -17.28 -16.04
CA SER A 737 34.83 -17.97 -14.87
C SER A 737 33.96 -17.90 -13.61
N VAL A 738 32.95 -17.02 -13.58
CA VAL A 738 32.15 -16.71 -12.36
C VAL A 738 30.73 -17.33 -12.42
N GLN A 739 30.33 -17.95 -13.54
CA GLN A 739 28.96 -18.46 -13.76
C GLN A 739 28.82 -19.99 -13.61
N THR A 740 29.01 -20.54 -12.42
CA THR A 740 28.71 -21.96 -12.15
C THR A 740 27.21 -22.21 -11.92
N ASN A 741 26.46 -22.54 -12.98
CA ASN A 741 25.14 -23.15 -12.82
C ASN A 741 25.30 -24.53 -12.13
N ASN A 742 24.91 -24.62 -10.86
CA ASN A 742 25.22 -25.78 -10.03
C ASN A 742 24.47 -27.06 -10.42
N VAL A 743 23.25 -26.97 -10.99
CA VAL A 743 22.59 -28.15 -11.57
C VAL A 743 23.39 -28.66 -12.76
N ARG A 744 23.86 -27.77 -13.65
CA ARG A 744 24.75 -28.16 -14.76
C ARG A 744 26.09 -28.73 -14.27
N ARG A 745 26.60 -28.27 -13.11
CA ARG A 745 27.82 -28.79 -12.45
C ARG A 745 27.63 -30.20 -11.86
N LEU A 746 26.46 -30.51 -11.32
CA LEU A 746 26.14 -31.84 -10.77
C LEU A 746 25.91 -32.90 -11.87
N GLY A 747 25.56 -32.48 -13.08
CA GLY A 747 25.34 -33.37 -14.23
C GLY A 747 23.99 -34.11 -14.17
N PRO A 748 23.54 -34.69 -15.30
CA PRO A 748 22.23 -35.33 -15.37
C PRO A 748 22.12 -36.61 -14.53
N ASP A 749 23.24 -37.30 -14.30
CA ASP A 749 23.29 -38.55 -13.52
C ASP A 749 22.84 -38.38 -12.07
N HIS A 750 23.11 -37.22 -11.46
CA HIS A 750 22.68 -36.90 -10.10
C HIS A 750 21.14 -36.94 -9.95
N PHE A 751 20.41 -36.76 -11.05
CA PHE A 751 18.95 -36.65 -11.08
C PHE A 751 18.24 -37.91 -11.59
N ARG A 752 18.93 -39.06 -11.62
CA ARG A 752 18.37 -40.39 -11.93
C ARG A 752 17.38 -40.90 -10.87
N ALA A 753 17.65 -40.62 -9.60
CA ALA A 753 17.00 -41.25 -8.45
C ALA A 753 16.33 -40.25 -7.50
N PHE A 754 15.35 -40.72 -6.72
CA PHE A 754 14.72 -39.94 -5.64
C PHE A 754 15.74 -39.64 -4.51
N PRO A 755 15.72 -38.45 -3.88
CA PRO A 755 14.79 -37.32 -4.10
C PRO A 755 15.19 -36.40 -5.26
N ALA A 756 16.46 -36.40 -5.68
CA ALA A 756 17.02 -35.45 -6.63
C ALA A 756 16.24 -35.41 -7.97
N HIS A 757 15.80 -36.57 -8.47
CA HIS A 757 14.92 -36.69 -9.64
C HIS A 757 13.64 -35.86 -9.50
N HIS A 758 12.95 -35.97 -8.35
CA HIS A 758 11.69 -35.27 -8.13
C HIS A 758 11.93 -33.75 -8.08
N PHE A 759 12.94 -33.28 -7.34
CA PHE A 759 13.33 -31.86 -7.35
C PHE A 759 13.68 -31.36 -8.76
N PHE A 760 14.51 -32.09 -9.49
CA PHE A 760 14.93 -31.68 -10.83
C PHE A 760 13.76 -31.56 -11.79
N VAL A 761 12.89 -32.57 -11.88
CA VAL A 761 11.83 -32.57 -12.90
C VAL A 761 10.58 -31.78 -12.46
N ARG A 762 10.22 -31.73 -11.16
CA ARG A 762 9.06 -30.93 -10.67
C ARG A 762 9.39 -29.47 -10.40
N VAL A 763 10.59 -29.15 -9.89
CA VAL A 763 10.92 -27.80 -9.41
C VAL A 763 11.88 -27.08 -10.35
N TYR A 764 13.06 -27.65 -10.64
CA TYR A 764 14.08 -26.95 -11.43
C TYR A 764 13.69 -26.84 -12.91
N ARG A 765 13.37 -27.97 -13.55
CA ARG A 765 13.18 -28.08 -15.01
C ARG A 765 12.06 -27.19 -15.54
N PRO A 766 10.86 -27.11 -14.95
CA PRO A 766 9.78 -26.27 -15.44
C PRO A 766 10.14 -24.79 -15.36
N ASN A 767 10.61 -24.32 -14.19
CA ASN A 767 10.97 -22.93 -13.96
C ASN A 767 12.14 -22.48 -14.84
N ALA A 768 13.19 -23.30 -14.98
CA ALA A 768 14.33 -22.99 -15.83
C ALA A 768 13.96 -22.93 -17.32
N ILE A 769 13.05 -23.79 -17.80
CA ILE A 769 12.55 -23.73 -19.19
C ILE A 769 11.70 -22.47 -19.40
N MET A 770 10.76 -22.16 -18.50
CA MET A 770 9.89 -20.98 -18.65
C MET A 770 10.65 -19.66 -18.51
N THR A 771 11.63 -19.57 -17.61
CA THR A 771 12.53 -18.41 -17.51
C THR A 771 13.34 -18.23 -18.80
N SER A 772 13.85 -19.34 -19.36
CA SER A 772 14.57 -19.33 -20.65
C SER A 772 13.67 -18.89 -21.81
N LEU A 773 12.39 -19.28 -21.79
CA LEU A 773 11.39 -18.93 -22.80
C LEU A 773 11.05 -17.44 -22.77
N LEU A 774 10.78 -16.88 -21.58
CA LEU A 774 10.51 -15.46 -21.38
C LEU A 774 11.71 -14.59 -21.78
N ASN A 775 12.91 -14.99 -21.38
CA ASN A 775 14.16 -14.29 -21.73
C ASN A 775 14.61 -14.53 -23.18
N ARG A 776 13.95 -15.42 -23.93
CA ARG A 776 14.33 -15.86 -25.30
C ARG A 776 15.79 -16.34 -25.38
N THR A 777 16.28 -16.99 -24.32
CA THR A 777 17.67 -17.50 -24.19
C THR A 777 17.74 -19.02 -24.31
N PRO A 778 18.67 -19.62 -25.09
CA PRO A 778 18.89 -21.07 -25.12
C PRO A 778 19.14 -21.68 -23.73
N THR A 779 18.73 -22.93 -23.52
CA THR A 779 18.93 -23.67 -22.26
C THR A 779 19.64 -25.00 -22.48
N PHE A 780 20.52 -25.38 -21.55
CA PHE A 780 21.21 -26.68 -21.56
C PHE A 780 20.24 -27.87 -21.35
N LEU A 781 19.04 -27.60 -20.85
CA LEU A 781 17.99 -28.61 -20.67
C LEU A 781 17.44 -29.18 -21.98
N ALA A 782 17.83 -28.62 -23.13
CA ALA A 782 17.55 -29.16 -24.47
C ALA A 782 18.62 -30.13 -24.99
N GLU A 783 19.78 -30.25 -24.31
CA GLU A 783 20.82 -31.21 -24.70
C GLU A 783 20.32 -32.65 -24.44
N PRO A 784 20.59 -33.64 -25.33
CA PRO A 784 20.02 -34.98 -25.23
C PRO A 784 20.21 -35.66 -23.87
N GLN A 785 21.37 -35.48 -23.23
CA GLN A 785 21.68 -36.03 -21.90
C GLN A 785 20.71 -35.56 -20.80
N TRP A 786 20.24 -34.31 -20.85
CA TRP A 786 19.26 -33.76 -19.92
C TRP A 786 17.82 -34.17 -20.25
N LEU A 787 17.60 -34.69 -21.45
CA LEU A 787 16.34 -35.29 -21.88
C LEU A 787 16.28 -36.80 -21.59
N SER A 788 17.39 -37.54 -21.66
CA SER A 788 17.41 -38.99 -21.43
C SER A 788 17.69 -39.36 -19.97
N THR A 789 18.83 -38.89 -19.44
CA THR A 789 19.49 -39.58 -18.33
C THR A 789 18.79 -39.48 -16.97
N PRO A 790 18.17 -38.35 -16.59
CA PRO A 790 17.34 -38.29 -15.40
C PRO A 790 16.15 -39.28 -15.44
N PHE A 791 15.71 -39.69 -16.64
CA PHE A 791 14.54 -40.54 -16.87
C PHE A 791 14.87 -42.01 -17.16
N GLU A 792 16.14 -42.42 -17.06
CA GLU A 792 16.54 -43.83 -17.29
C GLU A 792 15.88 -44.80 -16.30
N SER A 793 15.60 -44.35 -15.07
CA SER A 793 14.93 -45.16 -14.02
C SER A 793 13.43 -44.90 -13.88
N HIS A 794 12.88 -43.86 -14.53
CA HIS A 794 11.51 -43.39 -14.34
C HIS A 794 10.91 -42.94 -15.69
N PRO A 795 9.87 -43.62 -16.21
CA PRO A 795 9.28 -43.25 -17.50
C PRO A 795 8.78 -41.81 -17.55
N LYS A 796 8.76 -41.21 -18.74
CA LYS A 796 8.21 -39.86 -18.92
C LYS A 796 6.68 -39.87 -18.85
N SER A 797 6.11 -38.91 -18.13
CA SER A 797 4.70 -38.54 -18.23
C SER A 797 4.42 -37.77 -19.54
N ALA A 798 3.16 -37.40 -19.76
CA ALA A 798 2.80 -36.46 -20.82
C ALA A 798 3.46 -35.08 -20.60
N LEU A 799 3.53 -34.59 -19.36
CA LEU A 799 4.11 -33.29 -19.03
C LEU A 799 5.63 -33.27 -19.18
N ASP A 800 6.32 -34.37 -18.91
CA ASP A 800 7.77 -34.47 -19.16
C ASP A 800 8.11 -34.43 -20.65
N ARG A 801 7.26 -35.07 -21.47
CA ARG A 801 7.32 -35.01 -22.94
C ARG A 801 7.00 -33.62 -23.47
N LEU A 802 6.09 -32.87 -22.84
CA LEU A 802 5.88 -31.45 -23.17
C LEU A 802 7.15 -30.65 -22.92
N PHE A 803 7.79 -30.81 -21.75
CA PHE A 803 9.01 -30.08 -21.43
C PHE A 803 10.22 -30.47 -22.31
N ASP A 804 10.24 -31.67 -22.92
CA ASP A 804 11.22 -32.00 -23.98
C ASP A 804 11.08 -31.07 -25.20
N LEU A 805 9.84 -30.76 -25.59
CA LEU A 805 9.53 -29.86 -26.71
C LEU A 805 9.76 -28.40 -26.31
N LEU A 806 9.27 -27.98 -25.14
CA LEU A 806 9.39 -26.60 -24.67
C LEU A 806 10.85 -26.20 -24.42
N ALA A 807 11.75 -27.13 -24.06
CA ALA A 807 13.18 -26.84 -23.94
C ALA A 807 13.83 -26.40 -25.27
N ARG A 808 13.30 -26.83 -26.43
CA ARG A 808 13.80 -26.44 -27.76
C ARG A 808 13.40 -25.01 -28.14
N LEU A 809 12.24 -24.56 -27.68
CA LEU A 809 11.61 -23.31 -28.12
C LEU A 809 12.46 -22.05 -27.88
N PRO A 810 13.09 -21.81 -26.71
CA PRO A 810 13.93 -20.63 -26.48
C PRO A 810 15.06 -20.46 -27.50
N SER A 811 15.63 -21.57 -27.98
CA SER A 811 16.69 -21.56 -29.00
C SER A 811 16.18 -21.13 -30.39
N LEU A 812 14.91 -21.41 -30.72
CA LEU A 812 14.28 -20.92 -31.95
C LEU A 812 13.98 -19.42 -31.86
N LEU A 813 13.46 -18.96 -30.71
CA LEU A 813 13.24 -17.53 -30.44
C LEU A 813 14.55 -16.73 -30.54
N ALA A 814 15.62 -17.22 -29.90
CA ALA A 814 16.96 -16.64 -29.97
C ALA A 814 17.57 -16.64 -31.39
N ARG A 815 17.14 -17.55 -32.29
CA ARG A 815 17.52 -17.52 -33.71
C ARG A 815 16.69 -16.50 -34.48
N ALA A 816 15.39 -16.39 -34.18
CA ALA A 816 14.47 -15.48 -34.85
C ALA A 816 14.90 -14.03 -34.67
N ASP A 817 15.20 -13.61 -33.44
CA ASP A 817 15.58 -12.23 -33.13
C ASP A 817 16.85 -11.81 -33.88
N ARG A 818 17.84 -12.71 -33.94
CA ARG A 818 19.10 -12.51 -34.68
C ARG A 818 18.95 -12.51 -36.21
N ILE A 819 17.85 -13.03 -36.75
CA ILE A 819 17.54 -12.97 -38.19
C ILE A 819 16.70 -11.72 -38.50
N LEU A 820 15.69 -11.44 -37.68
CA LEU A 820 14.81 -10.28 -37.83
C LEU A 820 15.59 -8.96 -37.73
N ALA A 821 16.62 -8.89 -36.88
CA ALA A 821 17.50 -7.72 -36.72
C ALA A 821 18.55 -7.51 -37.85
N GLN A 822 18.62 -8.38 -38.87
CA GLN A 822 19.51 -8.20 -40.02
C GLN A 822 18.87 -7.35 -41.12
N GLU A 823 19.69 -6.75 -41.99
CA GLU A 823 19.23 -6.07 -43.21
C GLU A 823 18.49 -7.02 -44.16
N HIS A 824 17.56 -6.46 -44.94
CA HIS A 824 16.58 -7.19 -45.75
C HIS A 824 17.23 -7.76 -47.02
N THR A 825 18.06 -8.80 -46.83
CA THR A 825 18.89 -9.46 -47.84
C THR A 825 18.32 -10.83 -48.24
N PHE A 826 18.76 -11.36 -49.38
CA PHE A 826 18.45 -12.73 -49.78
C PHE A 826 18.95 -13.77 -48.75
N THR A 827 20.09 -13.53 -48.12
CA THR A 827 20.65 -14.39 -47.06
C THR A 827 19.74 -14.40 -45.83
N ARG A 828 19.28 -13.23 -45.35
CA ARG A 828 18.29 -13.13 -44.26
C ARG A 828 17.01 -13.91 -44.57
N ARG A 829 16.50 -13.79 -45.81
CA ARG A 829 15.31 -14.53 -46.27
C ARG A 829 15.53 -16.04 -46.22
N LEU A 830 16.67 -16.54 -46.71
CA LEU A 830 16.99 -17.97 -46.67
C LEU A 830 17.15 -18.51 -45.24
N MET A 831 17.79 -17.73 -44.35
CA MET A 831 17.91 -18.07 -42.92
C MET A 831 16.54 -18.07 -42.22
N ALA A 832 15.64 -17.15 -42.59
CA ALA A 832 14.27 -17.12 -42.08
C ALA A 832 13.44 -18.32 -42.58
N GLN A 833 13.62 -18.76 -43.82
CA GLN A 833 12.97 -19.96 -44.36
C GLN A 833 13.44 -21.24 -43.65
N ASP A 834 14.75 -21.41 -43.43
CA ASP A 834 15.27 -22.53 -42.62
C ASP A 834 14.71 -22.51 -41.19
N LEU A 835 14.73 -21.36 -40.52
CA LEU A 835 14.19 -21.27 -39.16
C LEU A 835 12.68 -21.51 -39.13
N LEU A 836 11.92 -21.07 -40.14
CA LEU A 836 10.50 -21.32 -40.25
C LEU A 836 10.19 -22.82 -40.36
N LEU A 837 10.97 -23.59 -41.12
CA LEU A 837 10.86 -25.05 -41.16
C LEU A 837 11.12 -25.67 -39.78
N ASN A 838 12.20 -25.26 -39.09
CA ASN A 838 12.50 -25.71 -37.72
C ASN A 838 11.36 -25.40 -36.72
N CYS A 839 10.62 -24.29 -36.93
CA CYS A 839 9.44 -23.95 -36.14
C CYS A 839 8.24 -24.84 -36.49
N LEU A 840 7.95 -25.05 -37.78
CA LEU A 840 6.85 -25.91 -38.24
C LEU A 840 7.04 -27.39 -37.79
N ASP A 841 8.28 -27.87 -37.74
CA ASP A 841 8.60 -29.19 -37.18
C ASP A 841 8.25 -29.28 -35.68
N LEU A 842 8.63 -28.25 -34.90
CA LEU A 842 8.30 -28.19 -33.46
C LEU A 842 6.80 -28.02 -33.22
N GLU A 843 6.12 -27.21 -34.04
CA GLU A 843 4.65 -27.09 -34.02
C GLU A 843 3.99 -28.43 -34.34
N THR A 844 4.51 -29.19 -35.29
CA THR A 844 4.01 -30.53 -35.63
C THR A 844 4.27 -31.53 -34.50
N ASP A 845 5.42 -31.45 -33.81
CA ASP A 845 5.70 -32.25 -32.60
C ASP A 845 4.74 -31.88 -31.45
N MET A 846 4.49 -30.59 -31.24
CA MET A 846 3.58 -30.07 -30.20
C MET A 846 2.12 -30.44 -30.47
N ASN A 847 1.67 -30.41 -31.73
CA ASN A 847 0.34 -30.87 -32.13
C ASN A 847 0.20 -32.39 -32.01
N ARG A 848 1.25 -33.18 -32.34
CA ARG A 848 1.28 -34.63 -32.09
C ARG A 848 1.22 -34.95 -30.59
N TRP A 849 1.90 -34.17 -29.75
CA TRP A 849 1.81 -34.27 -28.30
C TRP A 849 0.38 -33.98 -27.80
N TYR A 850 -0.23 -32.87 -28.24
CA TYR A 850 -1.58 -32.48 -27.84
C TYR A 850 -2.63 -33.54 -28.22
N ALA A 851 -2.55 -34.08 -29.45
CA ALA A 851 -3.42 -35.17 -29.90
C ALA A 851 -3.28 -36.46 -29.07
N SER A 852 -2.09 -36.71 -28.48
CA SER A 852 -1.87 -37.91 -27.66
C SER A 852 -2.65 -37.89 -26.35
N LEU A 853 -2.95 -36.71 -25.78
CA LEU A 853 -3.79 -36.55 -24.58
C LEU A 853 -5.22 -37.07 -24.77
N SER A 854 -5.73 -36.97 -26.00
CA SER A 854 -7.03 -37.52 -26.41
C SER A 854 -6.96 -39.01 -26.71
N GLN A 855 -5.90 -39.49 -27.38
CA GLN A 855 -5.78 -40.92 -27.71
C GLN A 855 -5.71 -41.83 -26.48
N GLN A 856 -5.20 -41.34 -25.34
CA GLN A 856 -5.22 -42.09 -24.07
C GLN A 856 -6.65 -42.43 -23.57
N GLN A 857 -7.71 -41.73 -24.01
CA GLN A 857 -9.10 -42.06 -23.66
C GLN A 857 -9.49 -43.48 -24.08
N GLN A 858 -9.11 -43.90 -25.29
CA GLN A 858 -9.59 -45.15 -25.90
C GLN A 858 -9.09 -46.41 -25.18
N GLN A 859 -7.99 -46.32 -24.43
CA GLN A 859 -7.46 -47.44 -23.65
C GLN A 859 -8.02 -47.53 -22.22
N GLN A 860 -8.70 -46.48 -21.72
CA GLN A 860 -9.16 -46.39 -20.33
C GLN A 860 -10.70 -46.32 -20.17
N GLN A 861 -11.47 -46.42 -21.28
CA GLN A 861 -12.95 -46.38 -21.31
C GLN A 861 -13.60 -45.09 -20.75
N GLN A 862 -12.83 -44.06 -20.42
CA GLN A 862 -13.36 -42.77 -19.93
C GLN A 862 -13.81 -41.87 -21.10
N GLN A 863 -15.01 -41.29 -20.96
CA GLN A 863 -15.67 -40.55 -22.05
C GLN A 863 -15.43 -39.02 -22.03
N GLN A 864 -14.88 -38.45 -20.96
CA GLN A 864 -14.71 -37.00 -20.83
C GLN A 864 -13.50 -36.47 -21.65
N PRO A 865 -13.63 -35.32 -22.34
CA PRO A 865 -12.52 -34.68 -23.07
C PRO A 865 -11.46 -34.12 -22.10
N PRO A 866 -10.22 -33.82 -22.56
CA PRO A 866 -9.15 -33.32 -21.69
C PRO A 866 -9.49 -31.99 -20.99
N PHE A 867 -10.33 -31.16 -21.62
CA PHE A 867 -10.99 -30.01 -21.01
C PHE A 867 -12.35 -29.75 -21.68
N TRP A 868 -13.23 -29.01 -21.00
CA TRP A 868 -14.54 -28.57 -21.51
C TRP A 868 -14.93 -27.22 -20.91
N LEU A 869 -15.95 -26.59 -21.49
CA LEU A 869 -16.56 -25.38 -20.95
C LEU A 869 -17.68 -25.77 -19.96
N SER A 870 -17.62 -25.24 -18.75
CA SER A 870 -18.59 -25.49 -17.67
C SER A 870 -19.20 -24.19 -17.15
N ASN A 871 -20.52 -24.19 -16.96
CA ASN A 871 -21.23 -23.13 -16.23
C ASN A 871 -21.25 -23.39 -14.70
N ASN A 872 -20.66 -24.50 -14.24
CA ASN A 872 -20.58 -24.90 -12.84
C ASN A 872 -19.11 -24.96 -12.39
N PRO A 873 -18.70 -24.26 -11.31
CA PRO A 873 -17.34 -24.36 -10.76
C PRO A 873 -17.05 -25.71 -10.09
N LEU A 874 -18.06 -26.56 -9.89
CA LEU A 874 -17.89 -27.97 -9.54
C LEU A 874 -17.96 -28.83 -10.81
N GLY A 875 -17.08 -29.84 -10.90
CA GLY A 875 -17.08 -30.79 -12.01
C GLY A 875 -18.37 -31.62 -12.13
N PRO A 876 -18.56 -32.34 -13.26
CA PRO A 876 -19.80 -33.10 -13.53
C PRO A 876 -20.14 -34.14 -12.46
N ASP A 877 -19.12 -34.61 -11.74
CA ASP A 877 -19.23 -35.67 -10.72
C ASP A 877 -19.39 -35.09 -9.30
N GLY A 878 -19.46 -33.75 -9.15
CA GLY A 878 -19.65 -33.03 -7.88
C GLY A 878 -18.45 -33.06 -6.90
N LEU A 879 -17.45 -33.91 -7.13
CA LEU A 879 -16.37 -34.22 -6.19
C LEU A 879 -14.96 -33.83 -6.67
N THR A 880 -14.78 -33.47 -7.94
CA THR A 880 -13.48 -33.12 -8.53
C THR A 880 -13.19 -31.61 -8.43
N THR A 881 -12.13 -31.24 -7.70
CA THR A 881 -11.65 -29.86 -7.51
C THR A 881 -10.91 -29.35 -8.76
N THR A 882 -11.67 -28.90 -9.77
CA THR A 882 -11.10 -28.23 -10.94
C THR A 882 -10.49 -26.87 -10.56
N LEU A 883 -9.20 -26.67 -10.87
CA LEU A 883 -8.48 -25.40 -10.72
C LEU A 883 -9.25 -24.24 -11.40
N PRO A 884 -9.84 -23.29 -10.63
CA PRO A 884 -10.52 -22.15 -11.22
C PRO A 884 -9.50 -21.02 -11.45
N PHE A 885 -9.30 -20.61 -12.70
CA PHE A 885 -8.68 -19.32 -13.00
C PHE A 885 -9.74 -18.22 -12.80
N PRO A 886 -9.73 -17.42 -11.71
CA PRO A 886 -10.85 -16.55 -11.39
C PRO A 886 -10.60 -15.17 -11.99
N THR A 887 -11.15 -14.91 -13.18
CA THR A 887 -11.37 -13.54 -13.64
C THR A 887 -12.68 -13.02 -13.05
N ALA A 888 -12.60 -11.98 -12.23
CA ALA A 888 -13.78 -11.34 -11.68
C ALA A 888 -14.70 -10.77 -12.78
N THR A 889 -16.01 -10.74 -12.49
CA THR A 889 -17.01 -9.93 -13.20
C THR A 889 -17.20 -10.13 -14.72
N THR A 890 -17.45 -11.35 -15.20
CA THR A 890 -18.45 -11.57 -16.28
C THR A 890 -19.00 -12.99 -16.34
N ILE A 891 -20.23 -13.15 -16.84
CA ILE A 891 -20.89 -14.45 -17.08
C ILE A 891 -20.20 -15.14 -18.27
N THR A 892 -19.19 -15.95 -17.97
CA THR A 892 -18.33 -16.64 -18.94
C THR A 892 -18.19 -18.09 -18.50
N PRO A 893 -18.34 -19.10 -19.37
CA PRO A 893 -18.12 -20.48 -18.98
C PRO A 893 -16.66 -20.69 -18.56
N LEU A 894 -16.47 -21.33 -17.40
CA LEU A 894 -15.17 -21.69 -16.87
C LEU A 894 -14.57 -22.85 -17.69
N LEU A 895 -13.25 -22.87 -17.89
CA LEU A 895 -12.59 -24.09 -18.35
C LEU A 895 -12.47 -25.07 -17.20
N SER A 896 -13.12 -26.22 -17.35
CA SER A 896 -12.92 -27.41 -16.52
C SER A 896 -11.99 -28.40 -17.22
N PHE A 897 -11.23 -29.18 -16.45
CA PHE A 897 -10.22 -30.11 -16.95
C PHE A 897 -10.49 -31.51 -16.42
N ARG A 898 -10.10 -32.54 -17.18
CA ARG A 898 -10.25 -33.96 -16.81
C ARG A 898 -9.52 -34.30 -15.50
N ASP A 899 -8.32 -33.76 -15.32
CA ASP A 899 -7.44 -34.03 -14.19
C ASP A 899 -6.40 -32.88 -14.02
N ASN A 900 -5.83 -32.76 -12.82
CA ASN A 900 -4.87 -31.68 -12.50
C ASN A 900 -3.56 -31.75 -13.31
N PRO A 901 -2.94 -32.93 -13.57
CA PRO A 901 -1.80 -33.03 -14.50
C PRO A 901 -2.11 -32.53 -15.91
N THR A 902 -3.31 -32.79 -16.43
CA THR A 902 -3.79 -32.32 -17.74
C THR A 902 -4.05 -30.81 -17.73
N ALA A 903 -4.64 -30.28 -16.66
CA ALA A 903 -4.80 -28.83 -16.49
C ALA A 903 -3.44 -28.10 -16.50
N LEU A 904 -2.48 -28.60 -15.73
CA LEU A 904 -1.13 -28.04 -15.63
C LEU A 904 -0.38 -28.14 -16.97
N ALA A 905 -0.48 -29.28 -17.67
CA ALA A 905 0.15 -29.48 -18.97
C ALA A 905 -0.45 -28.57 -20.05
N LEU A 906 -1.78 -28.39 -20.07
CA LEU A 906 -2.43 -27.46 -21.00
C LEU A 906 -2.08 -25.99 -20.69
N ALA A 907 -1.96 -25.61 -19.41
CA ALA A 907 -1.49 -24.28 -19.03
C ALA A 907 -0.07 -23.98 -19.54
N TYR A 908 0.90 -24.89 -19.34
CA TYR A 908 2.25 -24.73 -19.90
C TYR A 908 2.27 -24.73 -21.43
N TYR A 909 1.45 -25.58 -22.06
CA TYR A 909 1.29 -25.65 -23.52
C TYR A 909 0.80 -24.31 -24.09
N TRP A 910 -0.37 -23.82 -23.65
CA TRP A 910 -0.94 -22.56 -24.13
C TRP A 910 -0.05 -21.35 -23.83
N THR A 911 0.54 -21.27 -22.64
CA THR A 911 1.49 -20.20 -22.27
C THR A 911 2.68 -20.16 -23.24
N SER A 912 3.11 -21.32 -23.75
CA SER A 912 4.24 -21.41 -24.69
C SER A 912 3.87 -21.06 -26.13
N LEU A 913 2.59 -21.17 -26.51
CA LEU A 913 2.10 -20.75 -27.82
C LEU A 913 2.08 -19.21 -27.97
N VAL A 914 1.88 -18.48 -26.87
CA VAL A 914 1.82 -17.00 -26.85
C VAL A 914 3.08 -16.33 -27.43
N PRO A 915 4.33 -16.69 -27.06
CA PRO A 915 5.53 -16.17 -27.73
C PRO A 915 5.86 -16.87 -29.06
N PHE A 916 5.35 -18.08 -29.30
CA PHE A 916 5.74 -18.91 -30.45
C PHE A 916 5.03 -18.51 -31.74
N TYR A 917 3.70 -18.46 -31.77
CA TYR A 917 2.95 -18.14 -32.99
C TYR A 917 3.25 -16.73 -33.54
N PRO A 918 3.37 -15.66 -32.73
CA PRO A 918 3.83 -14.36 -33.23
C PRO A 918 5.24 -14.39 -33.81
N THR A 919 6.13 -15.28 -33.31
CA THR A 919 7.48 -15.44 -33.87
C THR A 919 7.44 -16.15 -35.23
N ILE A 920 6.59 -17.18 -35.41
CA ILE A 920 6.31 -17.80 -36.72
C ILE A 920 5.76 -16.76 -37.71
N TRP A 921 4.77 -15.98 -37.27
CA TRP A 921 4.13 -14.93 -38.06
C TRP A 921 5.14 -13.83 -38.49
N HIS A 922 5.94 -13.32 -37.56
CA HIS A 922 6.96 -12.30 -37.85
C HIS A 922 8.05 -12.83 -38.79
N LEU A 923 8.51 -14.08 -38.64
CA LEU A 923 9.47 -14.67 -39.58
C LEU A 923 8.89 -14.75 -41.00
N TYR A 924 7.66 -15.21 -41.14
CA TYR A 924 7.01 -15.33 -42.45
C TYR A 924 6.78 -13.95 -43.10
N PHE A 925 6.12 -13.01 -42.41
CA PHE A 925 5.80 -11.71 -43.01
C PHE A 925 7.02 -10.78 -43.11
N ALA A 926 7.76 -10.56 -42.03
CA ALA A 926 8.82 -9.55 -41.97
C ALA A 926 10.21 -10.04 -42.45
N ALA A 927 10.37 -11.33 -42.78
CA ALA A 927 11.63 -11.85 -43.33
C ALA A 927 11.50 -12.80 -44.54
N VAL A 928 10.39 -13.54 -44.71
CA VAL A 928 10.18 -14.36 -45.92
C VAL A 928 9.51 -13.56 -47.05
N LEU A 929 8.42 -12.85 -46.79
CA LEU A 929 7.70 -12.10 -47.81
C LEU A 929 8.32 -10.73 -48.12
N ASP A 930 8.88 -10.06 -47.11
CA ASP A 930 9.29 -8.66 -47.18
C ASP A 930 10.34 -8.35 -48.28
N PRO A 931 10.26 -7.21 -49.00
CA PRO A 931 11.11 -6.94 -50.17
C PRO A 931 12.61 -6.96 -49.87
N ILE A 932 13.37 -7.63 -50.73
CA ILE A 932 14.85 -7.66 -50.64
C ILE A 932 15.41 -6.34 -51.17
N VAL A 933 16.25 -5.68 -50.37
CA VAL A 933 17.05 -4.52 -50.79
C VAL A 933 18.17 -5.01 -51.71
N VAL A 934 17.98 -4.84 -53.02
CA VAL A 934 19.04 -5.06 -54.01
C VAL A 934 19.98 -3.85 -53.99
N ALA A 935 21.13 -4.00 -53.35
CA ALA A 935 22.14 -2.96 -53.23
C ALA A 935 22.82 -2.66 -54.59
N ASN A 936 22.19 -1.78 -55.39
CA ASN A 936 22.80 -1.18 -56.57
C ASN A 936 24.02 -0.35 -56.17
N ARG A 937 25.22 -0.95 -56.22
CA ARG A 937 26.48 -0.21 -56.20
C ARG A 937 26.53 0.63 -57.47
N GLY A 938 26.38 1.94 -57.32
CA GLY A 938 26.06 2.84 -58.42
C GLY A 938 27.17 2.96 -59.46
N ILE A 939 26.74 3.19 -60.71
CA ILE A 939 27.55 3.86 -61.74
C ILE A 939 27.03 5.29 -61.83
N VAL A 940 27.94 6.26 -61.81
CA VAL A 940 27.65 7.70 -61.85
C VAL A 940 27.34 8.13 -63.28
N GLY A 941 26.33 8.99 -63.50
CA GLY A 941 26.20 9.68 -64.78
C GLY A 941 24.91 10.46 -65.04
N GLY A 942 25.03 11.79 -65.13
CA GLY A 942 24.12 12.66 -65.90
C GLY A 942 22.83 13.07 -65.18
N GLY A 943 22.64 14.38 -64.98
CA GLY A 943 21.41 14.91 -64.40
C GLY A 943 20.36 15.28 -65.45
N HIS A 944 19.13 15.49 -64.96
CA HIS A 944 18.51 16.80 -65.07
C HIS A 944 17.56 17.08 -63.89
#